data_AF-A0A9C7V087-F1
#
_entry.id   AF-A0A9C7V087-F1
#
_cell.length_a   1.000
_cell.length_b   1.000
_cell.length_c   1.000
_cell.angle_alpha   90.00
_cell.angle_beta   90.00
_cell.angle_gamma   90.00
#
_symmetry.space_group_name_H-M   'P 1'
#
loop_
_entity.id
_entity.type
_entity.pdbx_description
1 polymer ?
#
loop_
_entity_poly.entity_id
_entity_poly.type
_entity_poly.pdbx_seq_one_letter_code
_entity_poly.pdbx_strand_id
1 'polypeptide(L)'
;ALFCDGWEFCKTSFGTESPDGLDFAPVDIPHDWLIGNTNDLYSTSTGWYRKRFTYRRKPGIRTAIRFDGVYMDSTVYVNGEKAGEWKYGYSAFQHDISALIRDGENVVTVRVDHRAPNSRWYSGAGIFRDVWLCEYPDIHFGNDGVYLSAKPVEGCWELTVQSEAVRPEGTPVAGLRVRTSLLDREGNTVASAESDACAADISCIPAAVREPGAAYSLTRQVIRVDSPRRWDIDDPYLYNAVSELISGGDVIQRTASRFGFRTVEFTADHGFFLNGRHVKLHGSCEHHDNGCLGAVFNIEALRRRFVKLREMGVNAIRTSHNMPAEGFMQLADETGMLVLSEGFDMWERCKTDYDYARFFDEWVERDVASWVRRDRNCPSIIGWSVGNEIFDTHADERGQEVTSMLRRLVESHDPLHNGYATFGSNFMQWENGQKCGDILKLVGYNYGERLYHEHHEKHPDWLIYGSETASVVQSRGIYHFPLSQTVLADDDEQCSSLGNSCTGWGAKNTEECIIRDRDAEFCAGQFIWTGFDYIGEPTPYSTKNSYFGQYDTAGFPKDSAYVFRAEWTDYHKAPFVHIFPHWDFNPGQTVDVRVCSNAPRVELFLNGDSMGAFDIDHAHGEKLTADYSIAYAPGELKALAYDEGGRVIAEDITRSFGDAARLEVSADKSVVRADGRDIAYIEVSALDSDGNFCANAGNRVNVTVEGAGRLLGLDNGDSTDYDQYKGTSRRLFSGKMLAVIGSVRESGGITVRFTSPGLPDSVIRLDSVPAAEIPGASCSERVSAAPTECGRTDEIPVRKIELRADRLLFTEDCREIRVTPVIFPANADYADDIEYRITTETGIVTGAAEFTQEPDGAVTVRAKGDGIFCLRAMCRNGTGKYHILSVLPFRAEGLGSAVTDPYTFVPGGLYTRASDNLCQGVNKGICFGFGASSWAAFDNVDFGSGADSVTVPIWANTLDPVKIRFYDGIPGEGRLLGEYTYHKQPEWMVFKPETFRLPEILRGIHTFTIETDFGCQVSGFQFERLHREFTENCAADAERIYGDKFTVEGREVTGIGNNVVLEFGEFDFSEEQPAYIVIKGRSALPLNSIHLMLDSGERVLCEFRTEGAEDYVERSFGLSGISGKRKISFTFLPGSDFDFRSFRFGK
;
A
#
# COMPACT_ATOMS: atom_id res chain seq x y z
N ALA A 1 -24.07 30.24 5.03
CA ALA A 1 -23.29 30.80 3.91
C ALA A 1 -21.91 30.14 3.92
N LEU A 2 -21.33 29.87 2.75
CA LEU A 2 -19.97 29.36 2.66
C LEU A 2 -19.00 30.40 3.26
N PHE A 3 -17.98 29.94 3.98
CA PHE A 3 -17.12 30.78 4.81
C PHE A 3 -15.64 30.42 4.65
N CYS A 4 -15.25 30.02 3.43
CA CYS A 4 -13.92 29.50 3.10
C CYS A 4 -12.93 30.56 2.60
N ASP A 5 -13.37 31.77 2.23
CA ASP A 5 -12.50 32.84 1.74
C ASP A 5 -11.73 33.54 2.87
N GLY A 6 -10.71 34.34 2.56
CA GLY A 6 -10.09 35.29 3.51
C GLY A 6 -9.52 34.69 4.81
N TRP A 7 -9.13 33.42 4.78
CA TRP A 7 -8.39 32.79 5.87
C TRP A 7 -6.89 33.03 5.72
N GLU A 8 -6.21 33.02 6.86
CA GLU A 8 -4.76 33.03 6.96
C GLU A 8 -4.30 31.84 7.80
N PHE A 9 -3.10 31.33 7.54
CA PHE A 9 -2.53 30.15 8.17
C PHE A 9 -1.09 30.38 8.65
N CYS A 10 -0.73 29.73 9.76
CA CYS A 10 0.65 29.62 10.26
C CYS A 10 0.88 28.21 10.82
N LYS A 11 1.94 27.53 10.34
CA LYS A 11 2.41 26.25 10.89
C LYS A 11 3.46 26.53 11.97
N THR A 12 3.30 25.93 13.15
CA THR A 12 4.23 26.08 14.28
C THR A 12 4.72 24.72 14.77
N SER A 13 5.68 24.75 15.71
CA SER A 13 6.00 23.58 16.53
C SER A 13 4.75 23.03 17.21
N PHE A 14 4.69 21.72 17.39
CA PHE A 14 3.59 21.08 18.09
C PHE A 14 3.43 21.61 19.53
N GLY A 15 2.19 21.84 19.94
CA GLY A 15 1.84 22.29 21.29
C GLY A 15 1.92 23.80 21.50
N THR A 16 2.09 24.60 20.45
CA THR A 16 2.01 26.07 20.57
C THR A 16 0.59 26.50 21.00
N GLU A 17 0.47 27.06 22.20
CA GLU A 17 -0.83 27.33 22.84
C GLU A 17 -1.51 28.64 22.43
N SER A 18 -0.77 29.62 21.89
CA SER A 18 -1.29 30.95 21.53
C SER A 18 -0.96 31.34 20.09
N PRO A 19 -1.91 32.00 19.37
CA PRO A 19 -1.66 32.57 18.05
C PRO A 19 -0.95 33.94 18.07
N ASP A 20 -0.67 34.50 19.26
CA ASP A 20 -0.11 35.85 19.40
C ASP A 20 1.34 35.92 18.88
N GLY A 21 1.62 36.92 18.04
CA GLY A 21 2.95 37.11 17.45
C GLY A 21 3.30 36.15 16.32
N LEU A 22 2.38 35.26 15.91
CA LEU A 22 2.56 34.40 14.74
C LEU A 22 2.46 35.19 13.43
N ASP A 23 3.27 34.79 12.46
CA ASP A 23 3.27 35.33 11.10
C ASP A 23 2.32 34.51 10.22
N PHE A 24 1.17 35.08 9.92
CA PHE A 24 0.08 34.42 9.18
C PHE A 24 0.16 34.76 7.69
N ALA A 25 0.01 33.75 6.84
CA ALA A 25 -0.05 33.91 5.38
C ALA A 25 -1.45 33.57 4.83
N PRO A 26 -1.96 34.24 3.79
CA PRO A 26 -3.22 33.89 3.16
C PRO A 26 -3.25 32.42 2.69
N VAL A 27 -4.40 31.77 2.83
CA VAL A 27 -4.58 30.36 2.45
C VAL A 27 -5.96 30.11 1.86
N ASP A 28 -6.07 29.08 1.02
CA ASP A 28 -7.36 28.58 0.55
C ASP A 28 -7.95 27.57 1.52
N ILE A 29 -9.23 27.74 1.87
CA ILE A 29 -10.01 26.67 2.48
C ILE A 29 -10.89 26.03 1.38
N PRO A 30 -10.90 24.70 1.26
CA PRO A 30 -10.22 23.73 2.13
C PRO A 30 -8.69 23.68 1.96
N HIS A 31 -7.96 23.39 3.05
CA HIS A 31 -6.51 23.39 3.14
C HIS A 31 -5.96 22.11 3.78
N ASP A 32 -4.89 21.59 3.18
CA ASP A 32 -4.01 20.57 3.75
C ASP A 32 -2.57 21.11 3.74
N TRP A 33 -1.99 21.36 4.92
CA TRP A 33 -0.66 21.97 4.97
C TRP A 33 0.49 20.97 4.81
N LEU A 34 0.21 19.66 4.88
CA LEU A 34 1.27 18.63 4.80
C LEU A 34 1.61 18.30 3.35
N ILE A 35 0.66 18.42 2.42
CA ILE A 35 0.82 18.00 1.01
C ILE A 35 1.93 18.75 0.26
N GLY A 36 2.32 19.93 0.75
CA GLY A 36 3.38 20.75 0.17
C GLY A 36 4.80 20.25 0.43
N ASN A 37 4.99 19.21 1.27
CA ASN A 37 6.30 18.62 1.51
C ASN A 37 6.25 17.08 1.45
N THR A 38 6.53 16.53 0.27
CA THR A 38 6.56 15.09 0.00
C THR A 38 7.58 14.32 0.85
N ASN A 39 8.63 14.99 1.35
CA ASN A 39 9.63 14.37 2.24
C ASN A 39 9.19 14.29 3.72
N ASP A 40 8.11 14.97 4.12
CA ASP A 40 7.65 15.03 5.52
C ASP A 40 6.12 15.16 5.61
N LEU A 41 5.44 14.23 4.93
CA LEU A 41 3.97 14.17 4.84
C LEU A 41 3.27 13.88 6.18
N TYR A 42 4.00 13.55 7.24
CA TYR A 42 3.46 13.22 8.57
C TYR A 42 4.02 14.12 9.67
N SER A 43 4.53 15.30 9.31
CA SER A 43 5.20 16.20 10.27
C SER A 43 4.33 16.51 11.50
N THR A 44 4.89 16.27 12.69
CA THR A 44 4.22 16.63 13.95
C THR A 44 4.28 18.15 14.15
N SER A 45 3.12 18.81 14.16
CA SER A 45 3.01 20.27 14.16
C SER A 45 1.66 20.76 14.68
N THR A 46 1.60 22.03 15.07
CA THR A 46 0.34 22.73 15.33
C THR A 46 0.08 23.71 14.20
N GLY A 47 -1.11 23.68 13.63
CA GLY A 47 -1.59 24.63 12.63
C GLY A 47 -2.53 25.64 13.25
N TRP A 48 -2.29 26.92 13.01
CA TRP A 48 -3.17 28.02 13.41
C TRP A 48 -3.81 28.64 12.17
N TYR A 49 -5.14 28.72 12.17
CA TYR A 49 -5.92 29.44 11.16
C TYR A 49 -6.54 30.67 11.77
N ARG A 50 -6.63 31.76 11.00
CA ARG A 50 -7.27 33.00 11.42
C ARG A 50 -8.12 33.58 10.30
N LYS A 51 -9.33 34.04 10.64
CA LYS A 51 -10.19 34.80 9.74
C LYS A 51 -10.77 36.00 10.45
N ARG A 52 -10.69 37.16 9.79
CA ARG A 52 -11.35 38.40 10.21
C ARG A 52 -12.61 38.58 9.37
N PHE A 53 -13.71 38.94 10.02
CA PHE A 53 -14.95 39.24 9.32
C PHE A 53 -15.76 40.30 10.06
N THR A 54 -16.52 41.08 9.31
CA THR A 54 -17.45 42.05 9.89
C THR A 54 -18.83 41.43 9.98
N TYR A 55 -19.47 41.60 11.13
CA TYR A 55 -20.81 41.06 11.38
C TYR A 55 -21.71 42.11 12.04
N ARG A 56 -23.00 42.01 11.76
CA ARG A 56 -24.04 42.80 12.44
C ARG A 56 -25.05 41.83 13.01
N ARG A 57 -25.19 41.81 14.33
CA ARG A 57 -26.12 40.92 15.02
C ARG A 57 -27.55 41.23 14.61
N LYS A 58 -28.29 40.17 14.35
CA LYS A 58 -29.69 40.21 13.95
C LYS A 58 -30.54 39.80 15.17
N PRO A 59 -31.51 40.60 15.61
CA PRO A 59 -32.37 40.24 16.73
C PRO A 59 -33.11 38.91 16.47
N GLY A 60 -33.13 38.02 17.46
CA GLY A 60 -33.81 36.71 17.38
C GLY A 60 -33.16 35.69 16.44
N ILE A 61 -31.92 35.96 15.99
CA ILE A 61 -31.13 35.07 15.13
C ILE A 61 -29.91 34.59 15.91
N ARG A 62 -29.77 33.26 15.99
CA ARG A 62 -28.57 32.57 16.44
C ARG A 62 -27.59 32.43 15.28
N THR A 63 -26.31 32.45 15.62
CA THR A 63 -25.20 32.35 14.67
C THR A 63 -24.24 31.27 15.12
N ALA A 64 -23.89 30.36 14.22
CA ALA A 64 -22.96 29.27 14.47
C ALA A 64 -21.90 29.17 13.37
N ILE A 65 -20.77 28.54 13.69
CA ILE A 65 -19.78 28.13 12.69
C ILE A 65 -19.78 26.61 12.60
N ARG A 66 -19.89 26.08 11.37
CA ARG A 66 -19.86 24.65 11.06
C ARG A 66 -18.63 24.32 10.23
N PHE A 67 -17.94 23.25 10.61
CA PHE A 67 -16.81 22.67 9.87
C PHE A 67 -17.23 21.29 9.40
N ASP A 68 -17.05 21.00 8.11
CA ASP A 68 -17.38 19.68 7.55
C ASP A 68 -16.29 18.63 7.82
N GLY A 69 -15.11 19.07 8.28
CA GLY A 69 -14.00 18.24 8.73
C GLY A 69 -12.73 19.04 8.99
N VAL A 70 -12.06 18.77 10.10
CA VAL A 70 -10.78 19.36 10.49
C VAL A 70 -9.90 18.27 11.06
N TYR A 71 -8.79 17.95 10.39
CA TYR A 71 -7.89 16.88 10.82
C TYR A 71 -6.68 17.46 11.58
N MET A 72 -6.50 17.21 12.87
CA MET A 72 -7.48 16.73 13.86
C MET A 72 -7.26 17.43 15.20
N ASP A 73 -7.97 17.03 16.26
CA ASP A 73 -7.84 17.60 17.62
C ASP A 73 -7.91 19.13 17.61
N SER A 74 -9.04 19.64 17.12
CA SER A 74 -9.23 21.06 16.83
C SER A 74 -9.84 21.81 18.00
N THR A 75 -9.47 23.08 18.14
CA THR A 75 -10.11 24.03 19.07
C THR A 75 -10.46 25.32 18.35
N VAL A 76 -11.69 25.78 18.50
CA VAL A 76 -12.20 27.00 17.84
C VAL A 76 -12.33 28.11 18.87
N TYR A 77 -11.85 29.30 18.51
CA TYR A 77 -11.95 30.52 19.29
C TYR A 77 -12.64 31.62 18.49
N VAL A 78 -13.45 32.43 19.17
CA VAL A 78 -14.08 33.63 18.62
C VAL A 78 -13.75 34.80 19.53
N ASN A 79 -13.13 35.85 18.99
CA ASN A 79 -12.69 37.02 19.74
C ASN A 79 -11.82 36.70 20.97
N GLY A 80 -11.04 35.62 20.91
CA GLY A 80 -10.17 35.14 21.98
C GLY A 80 -10.85 34.21 23.00
N GLU A 81 -12.18 34.06 22.95
CA GLU A 81 -12.91 33.13 23.80
C GLU A 81 -13.13 31.78 23.11
N LYS A 82 -13.01 30.68 23.86
CA LYS A 82 -13.17 29.32 23.35
C LYS A 82 -14.64 29.04 23.01
N ALA A 83 -14.92 28.76 21.73
CA ALA A 83 -16.23 28.33 21.26
C ALA A 83 -16.46 26.83 21.51
N GLY A 84 -15.43 26.00 21.30
CA GLY A 84 -15.53 24.56 21.50
C GLY A 84 -14.31 23.79 21.01
N GLU A 85 -14.34 22.49 21.22
CA GLU A 85 -13.35 21.53 20.71
C GLU A 85 -14.04 20.46 19.87
N TRP A 86 -13.27 19.86 18.98
CA TRP A 86 -13.68 18.68 18.25
C TRP A 86 -12.48 17.78 17.94
N LYS A 87 -12.56 16.50 18.35
CA LYS A 87 -11.39 15.61 18.38
C LYS A 87 -11.23 14.77 17.12
N TYR A 88 -12.30 14.15 16.65
CA TYR A 88 -12.24 13.29 15.47
C TYR A 88 -12.05 14.13 14.21
N GLY A 89 -11.21 13.64 13.28
CA GLY A 89 -10.80 14.40 12.12
C GLY A 89 -11.82 14.45 10.99
N TYR A 90 -12.76 13.49 10.93
CA TYR A 90 -13.57 13.25 9.74
C TYR A 90 -15.07 13.54 9.91
N SER A 91 -15.57 13.72 11.14
CA SER A 91 -16.96 14.14 11.39
C SER A 91 -17.12 15.65 11.22
N ALA A 92 -18.33 16.06 10.83
CA ALA A 92 -18.71 17.46 10.82
C ALA A 92 -19.06 17.93 12.24
N PHE A 93 -18.87 19.21 12.54
CA PHE A 93 -19.27 19.78 13.83
C PHE A 93 -19.67 21.24 13.73
N GLN A 94 -20.47 21.68 14.70
CA GLN A 94 -20.99 23.03 14.77
C GLN A 94 -20.87 23.59 16.18
N HIS A 95 -20.44 24.85 16.30
CA HIS A 95 -20.46 25.60 17.55
C HIS A 95 -21.32 26.85 17.41
N ASP A 96 -22.27 27.03 18.34
CA ASP A 96 -22.99 28.29 18.48
C ASP A 96 -22.03 29.36 19.03
N ILE A 97 -21.91 30.46 18.28
CA ILE A 97 -21.02 31.58 18.59
C ILE A 97 -21.80 32.86 18.88
N SER A 98 -23.14 32.80 19.03
CA SER A 98 -24.03 33.94 19.21
C SER A 98 -23.63 34.83 20.39
N ALA A 99 -23.16 34.22 21.48
CA ALA A 99 -22.71 34.93 22.67
C ALA A 99 -21.29 35.52 22.53
N LEU A 100 -20.49 35.00 21.59
CA LEU A 100 -19.07 35.34 21.41
C LEU A 100 -18.84 36.41 20.33
N ILE A 101 -19.76 36.50 19.37
CA ILE A 101 -19.73 37.51 18.30
C ILE A 101 -20.25 38.87 18.77
N ARG A 102 -19.68 39.93 18.21
CA ARG A 102 -20.06 41.32 18.47
C ARG A 102 -20.36 42.06 17.18
N ASP A 103 -21.03 43.20 17.29
CA ASP A 103 -21.24 44.09 16.15
C ASP A 103 -19.90 44.69 15.70
N GLY A 104 -19.64 44.72 14.39
CA GLY A 104 -18.37 45.17 13.81
C GLY A 104 -17.41 44.02 13.53
N GLU A 105 -16.11 44.24 13.74
CA GLU A 105 -15.06 43.26 13.45
C GLU A 105 -15.02 42.13 14.50
N ASN A 106 -14.96 40.91 13.98
CA ASN A 106 -14.78 39.68 14.73
C ASN A 106 -13.58 38.90 14.18
N VAL A 107 -12.94 38.12 15.05
CA VAL A 107 -11.83 37.24 14.70
C VAL A 107 -12.18 35.82 15.09
N VAL A 108 -12.15 34.90 14.13
CA VAL A 108 -12.17 33.45 14.38
C VAL A 108 -10.75 32.94 14.27
N THR A 109 -10.35 32.13 15.25
CA THR A 109 -9.08 31.43 15.24
C THR A 109 -9.32 29.95 15.46
N VAL A 110 -8.64 29.08 14.70
CA VAL A 110 -8.72 27.62 14.86
C VAL A 110 -7.31 27.08 15.10
N ARG A 111 -7.13 26.37 16.21
CA ARG A 111 -5.94 25.55 16.48
C ARG A 111 -6.21 24.13 16.02
N VAL A 112 -5.26 23.54 15.32
CA VAL A 112 -5.31 22.15 14.86
C VAL A 112 -4.01 21.46 15.24
N ASP A 113 -4.09 20.38 16.01
CA ASP A 113 -2.92 19.67 16.50
C ASP A 113 -2.72 18.35 15.73
N HIS A 114 -1.63 18.27 14.98
CA HIS A 114 -1.24 17.07 14.24
C HIS A 114 -0.03 16.40 14.91
N ARG A 115 -0.21 15.20 15.46
CA ARG A 115 0.85 14.43 16.12
C ARG A 115 0.94 13.03 15.50
N ALA A 116 2.06 12.73 14.84
CA ALA A 116 2.28 11.43 14.24
C ALA A 116 2.98 10.45 15.22
N PRO A 117 2.77 9.13 15.08
CA PRO A 117 1.81 8.49 14.19
C PRO A 117 0.36 8.55 14.76
N ASN A 118 -0.58 9.04 13.96
CA ASN A 118 -2.02 9.15 14.28
C ASN A 118 -2.94 8.51 13.22
N SER A 119 -2.37 7.94 12.16
CA SER A 119 -3.10 7.29 11.07
C SER A 119 -2.22 6.24 10.39
N ARG A 120 -2.84 5.23 9.78
CA ARG A 120 -2.15 4.22 8.95
C ARG A 120 -1.97 4.67 7.51
N TRP A 121 -2.84 5.56 7.03
CA TRP A 121 -2.81 6.18 5.70
C TRP A 121 -2.50 7.67 5.82
N TYR A 122 -2.38 8.38 4.70
CA TYR A 122 -2.23 9.84 4.72
C TYR A 122 -3.54 10.53 5.11
N SER A 123 -3.54 11.16 6.28
CA SER A 123 -4.70 11.93 6.74
C SER A 123 -4.80 13.32 6.13
N GLY A 124 -3.66 13.89 5.72
CA GLY A 124 -3.48 15.34 5.62
C GLY A 124 -3.56 16.01 6.99
N ALA A 125 -3.46 17.34 7.03
CA ALA A 125 -3.73 18.11 8.24
C ALA A 125 -4.27 19.51 7.95
N GLY A 126 -5.30 19.91 8.68
CA GLY A 126 -5.94 21.21 8.52
C GLY A 126 -7.44 21.17 8.33
N ILE A 127 -7.97 22.30 7.87
CA ILE A 127 -9.38 22.49 7.54
C ILE A 127 -9.57 21.98 6.10
N PHE A 128 -9.56 20.66 5.93
CA PHE A 128 -9.53 20.00 4.61
C PHE A 128 -10.91 19.84 3.95
N ARG A 129 -11.99 20.26 4.63
CA ARG A 129 -13.35 20.38 4.09
C ARG A 129 -13.93 21.79 4.29
N ASP A 130 -15.12 22.03 3.76
CA ASP A 130 -15.77 23.34 3.76
C ASP A 130 -16.12 23.84 5.17
N VAL A 131 -16.20 25.16 5.29
CA VAL A 131 -16.60 25.89 6.50
C VAL A 131 -17.81 26.76 6.19
N TRP A 132 -18.76 26.80 7.12
CA TRP A 132 -20.02 27.51 6.96
C TRP A 132 -20.28 28.45 8.14
N LEU A 133 -20.75 29.66 7.84
CA LEU A 133 -21.39 30.53 8.82
C LEU A 133 -22.91 30.31 8.74
N CYS A 134 -23.48 29.74 9.79
CA CYS A 134 -24.88 29.34 9.88
C CYS A 134 -25.66 30.40 10.66
N GLU A 135 -26.80 30.84 10.13
CA GLU A 135 -27.73 31.73 10.82
C GLU A 135 -29.11 31.08 10.84
N TYR A 136 -29.75 31.05 12.02
CA TYR A 136 -31.07 30.46 12.19
C TYR A 136 -31.83 31.17 13.32
N PRO A 137 -33.18 31.20 13.27
CA PRO A 137 -33.99 31.77 14.36
C PRO A 137 -33.84 31.01 15.69
N ASP A 138 -34.23 31.62 16.81
CA ASP A 138 -34.24 30.96 18.12
C ASP A 138 -35.06 29.66 18.15
N ILE A 139 -36.19 29.62 17.43
CA ILE A 139 -36.98 28.40 17.19
C ILE A 139 -36.61 27.87 15.81
N HIS A 140 -35.91 26.73 15.77
CA HIS A 140 -35.29 26.21 14.56
C HIS A 140 -35.34 24.68 14.51
N PHE A 141 -35.08 24.08 13.35
CA PHE A 141 -34.80 22.65 13.23
C PHE A 141 -33.44 22.37 13.85
N GLY A 142 -33.33 21.27 14.60
CA GLY A 142 -32.05 20.80 15.13
C GLY A 142 -31.06 20.51 14.00
N ASN A 143 -29.76 20.53 14.32
CA ASN A 143 -28.72 20.19 13.34
C ASN A 143 -28.97 18.77 12.79
N ASP A 144 -29.10 18.66 11.46
CA ASP A 144 -29.45 17.43 10.75
C ASP A 144 -30.73 16.75 11.32
N GLY A 145 -31.69 17.58 11.77
CA GLY A 145 -32.89 17.18 12.53
C GLY A 145 -34.12 16.80 11.71
N VAL A 146 -34.04 16.84 10.38
CA VAL A 146 -35.09 16.33 9.48
C VAL A 146 -34.67 14.95 8.99
N TYR A 147 -35.51 13.94 9.23
CA TYR A 147 -35.26 12.56 8.86
C TYR A 147 -36.36 12.03 7.93
N LEU A 148 -35.95 11.45 6.81
CA LEU A 148 -36.81 10.98 5.73
C LEU A 148 -36.64 9.48 5.55
N SER A 149 -37.72 8.72 5.53
CA SER A 149 -37.68 7.28 5.21
C SER A 149 -38.92 6.93 4.40
N ALA A 150 -38.74 6.29 3.24
CA ALA A 150 -39.86 5.84 2.42
C ALA A 150 -39.88 4.33 2.28
N LYS A 151 -41.08 3.75 2.33
CA LYS A 151 -41.31 2.32 2.13
C LYS A 151 -42.50 2.12 1.19
N PRO A 152 -42.47 1.11 0.31
CA PRO A 152 -43.63 0.75 -0.47
C PRO A 152 -44.71 0.18 0.45
N VAL A 153 -45.97 0.55 0.20
CA VAL A 153 -47.16 -0.02 0.83
C VAL A 153 -48.15 -0.44 -0.25
N GLU A 154 -49.25 -1.08 0.11
CA GLU A 154 -50.24 -1.51 -0.88
C GLU A 154 -50.79 -0.31 -1.69
N GLY A 155 -50.48 -0.28 -2.99
CA GLY A 155 -50.96 0.71 -3.95
C GLY A 155 -50.20 2.05 -4.02
N CYS A 156 -49.25 2.34 -3.11
CA CYS A 156 -48.49 3.60 -3.12
C CYS A 156 -47.18 3.50 -2.32
N TRP A 157 -46.47 4.62 -2.16
CA TRP A 157 -45.34 4.75 -1.24
C TRP A 157 -45.69 5.65 -0.06
N GLU A 158 -45.25 5.27 1.15
CA GLU A 158 -45.34 6.12 2.34
C GLU A 158 -43.96 6.71 2.66
N LEU A 159 -43.85 8.04 2.52
CA LEU A 159 -42.72 8.82 3.00
C LEU A 159 -43.02 9.28 4.44
N THR A 160 -42.29 8.73 5.40
CA THR A 160 -42.26 9.21 6.78
C THR A 160 -41.26 10.34 6.90
N VAL A 161 -41.70 11.48 7.44
CA VAL A 161 -40.86 12.64 7.76
C VAL A 161 -40.91 12.86 9.26
N GLN A 162 -39.76 12.80 9.92
CA GLN A 162 -39.60 13.18 11.32
C GLN A 162 -38.83 14.50 11.39
N SER A 163 -39.42 15.50 12.02
CA SER A 163 -38.83 16.83 12.15
C SER A 163 -38.61 17.18 13.62
N GLU A 164 -37.34 17.38 13.98
CA GLU A 164 -36.90 17.82 15.30
C GLU A 164 -36.77 19.35 15.31
N ALA A 165 -37.61 20.02 16.11
CA ALA A 165 -37.56 21.46 16.30
C ALA A 165 -37.08 21.81 17.72
N VAL A 166 -36.04 22.62 17.79
CA VAL A 166 -35.42 23.18 18.99
C VAL A 166 -36.04 24.53 19.28
N ARG A 167 -36.34 24.78 20.55
CA ARG A 167 -36.92 26.04 21.04
C ARG A 167 -36.34 26.40 22.40
N PRO A 168 -36.23 27.69 22.76
CA PRO A 168 -35.78 28.07 24.10
C PRO A 168 -36.65 27.46 25.19
N GLU A 169 -36.04 27.03 26.29
CA GLU A 169 -36.76 26.49 27.44
C GLU A 169 -37.86 27.46 27.91
N GLY A 170 -39.02 26.91 28.29
CA GLY A 170 -40.20 27.70 28.67
C GLY A 170 -41.02 28.25 27.49
N THR A 171 -40.51 28.20 26.25
CA THR A 171 -41.30 28.56 25.05
C THR A 171 -42.38 27.50 24.80
N PRO A 172 -43.68 27.85 24.71
CA PRO A 172 -44.74 26.89 24.41
C PRO A 172 -44.64 26.33 22.98
N VAL A 173 -45.03 25.07 22.77
CA VAL A 173 -45.14 24.47 21.43
C VAL A 173 -46.41 24.95 20.69
N ALA A 174 -47.40 25.47 21.43
CA ALA A 174 -48.68 25.89 20.86
C ALA A 174 -48.49 26.97 19.78
N GLY A 175 -49.07 26.74 18.60
CA GLY A 175 -48.99 27.65 17.45
C GLY A 175 -47.78 27.43 16.54
N LEU A 176 -46.86 26.52 16.89
CA LEU A 176 -45.79 26.06 16.00
C LEU A 176 -46.31 24.94 15.10
N ARG A 177 -46.04 25.02 13.79
CA ARG A 177 -46.42 24.01 12.79
C ARG A 177 -45.24 23.64 11.93
N VAL A 178 -45.25 22.41 11.41
CA VAL A 178 -44.28 21.92 10.43
C VAL A 178 -45.02 21.66 9.13
N ARG A 179 -44.52 22.24 8.04
CA ARG A 179 -44.96 21.93 6.68
C ARG A 179 -43.82 21.27 5.92
N THR A 180 -44.09 20.13 5.31
CA THR A 180 -43.14 19.46 4.42
C THR A 180 -43.73 19.36 3.02
N SER A 181 -42.99 19.82 2.02
CA SER A 181 -43.36 19.75 0.60
C SER A 181 -42.30 18.93 -0.15
N LEU A 182 -42.73 17.88 -0.82
CA LEU A 182 -41.88 17.07 -1.69
C LEU A 182 -41.94 17.63 -3.11
N LEU A 183 -40.79 18.06 -3.62
CA LEU A 183 -40.65 18.65 -4.95
C LEU A 183 -39.98 17.68 -5.92
N ASP A 184 -40.45 17.64 -7.17
CA ASP A 184 -39.74 16.98 -8.27
C ASP A 184 -38.50 17.77 -8.72
N ARG A 185 -37.79 17.27 -9.75
CA ARG A 185 -36.55 17.88 -10.26
C ARG A 185 -36.81 19.25 -10.91
N GLU A 186 -38.00 19.47 -11.43
CA GLU A 186 -38.47 20.73 -12.01
C GLU A 186 -38.94 21.74 -10.95
N GLY A 187 -39.06 21.31 -9.69
CA GLY A 187 -39.47 22.14 -8.56
C GLY A 187 -40.98 22.17 -8.32
N ASN A 188 -41.77 21.31 -8.97
CA ASN A 188 -43.21 21.20 -8.72
C ASN A 188 -43.47 20.36 -7.47
N THR A 189 -44.45 20.79 -6.67
CA THR A 189 -44.89 20.02 -5.51
C THR A 189 -45.63 18.75 -5.93
N VAL A 190 -45.07 17.60 -5.61
CA VAL A 190 -45.67 16.27 -5.85
C VAL A 190 -46.59 15.87 -4.70
N ALA A 191 -46.20 16.17 -3.47
CA ALA A 191 -47.00 15.92 -2.28
C ALA A 191 -46.60 16.87 -1.15
N SER A 192 -47.48 17.08 -0.18
CA SER A 192 -47.18 17.91 0.99
C SER A 192 -48.00 17.49 2.21
N ALA A 193 -47.46 17.73 3.40
CA ALA A 193 -48.18 17.62 4.66
C ALA A 193 -47.92 18.84 5.54
N GLU A 194 -48.92 19.26 6.29
CA GLU A 194 -48.81 20.28 7.33
C GLU A 194 -49.40 19.73 8.63
N SER A 195 -48.71 19.93 9.76
CA SER A 195 -49.13 19.39 11.07
C SER A 195 -48.69 20.31 12.20
N ASP A 196 -49.45 20.32 13.29
CA ASP A 196 -49.04 20.99 14.53
C ASP A 196 -47.77 20.34 15.09
N ALA A 197 -46.87 21.16 15.63
CA ALA A 197 -45.67 20.68 16.27
C ALA A 197 -46.02 19.93 17.57
N CYS A 198 -45.41 18.78 17.80
CA CYS A 198 -45.65 17.95 18.97
C CYS A 198 -44.51 18.12 19.97
N ALA A 199 -44.79 18.57 21.20
CA ALA A 199 -43.76 18.64 22.24
C ALA A 199 -43.17 17.24 22.50
N ALA A 200 -41.85 17.17 22.60
CA ALA A 200 -41.14 15.94 22.90
C ALA A 200 -40.63 15.96 24.34
N ASP A 201 -40.71 14.82 25.01
CA ASP A 201 -39.96 14.59 26.25
C ASP A 201 -38.46 14.53 25.91
N ILE A 202 -37.62 15.07 26.79
CA ILE A 202 -36.17 15.13 26.55
C ILE A 202 -35.54 13.73 26.39
N SER A 203 -36.14 12.69 26.99
CA SER A 203 -35.70 11.30 26.82
C SER A 203 -35.86 10.78 25.39
N CYS A 204 -36.72 11.39 24.57
CA CYS A 204 -36.87 11.05 23.15
C CYS A 204 -35.76 11.64 22.27
N ILE A 205 -34.97 12.58 22.80
CA ILE A 205 -33.89 13.25 22.06
C ILE A 205 -32.56 12.63 22.50
N PRO A 206 -31.73 12.09 21.59
CA PRO A 206 -30.43 11.55 21.95
C PRO A 206 -29.55 12.56 22.68
N ALA A 207 -28.83 12.14 23.72
CA ALA A 207 -28.07 13.04 24.58
C ALA A 207 -27.01 13.86 23.82
N ALA A 208 -26.35 13.24 22.83
CA ALA A 208 -25.30 13.84 22.00
C ALA A 208 -25.73 15.08 21.20
N VAL A 209 -27.04 15.26 20.96
CA VAL A 209 -27.57 16.39 20.17
C VAL A 209 -28.37 17.41 21.00
N ARG A 210 -28.38 17.26 22.34
CA ARG A 210 -29.12 18.17 23.21
C ARG A 210 -28.38 19.49 23.41
N GLU A 211 -29.01 20.59 23.04
CA GLU A 211 -28.63 21.94 23.41
C GLU A 211 -29.02 22.30 24.86
N PRO A 212 -28.11 22.94 25.63
CA PRO A 212 -28.42 23.47 26.95
C PRO A 212 -29.53 24.53 26.92
N GLY A 213 -30.46 24.48 27.88
CA GLY A 213 -31.54 25.46 27.99
C GLY A 213 -32.55 25.41 26.84
N ALA A 214 -32.64 24.27 26.14
CA ALA A 214 -33.59 24.04 25.06
C ALA A 214 -34.70 23.06 25.44
N ALA A 215 -35.88 23.25 24.85
CA ALA A 215 -36.96 22.29 24.80
C ALA A 215 -37.17 21.82 23.35
N TYR A 216 -37.74 20.63 23.16
CA TYR A 216 -37.82 19.99 21.85
C TYR A 216 -39.24 19.72 21.42
N SER A 217 -39.43 19.67 20.10
CA SER A 217 -40.62 19.16 19.45
C SER A 217 -40.20 18.08 18.46
N LEU A 218 -40.92 16.97 18.41
CA LEU A 218 -40.67 15.88 17.47
C LEU A 218 -41.97 15.58 16.74
N THR A 219 -42.07 16.05 15.50
CA THR A 219 -43.26 15.90 14.67
C THR A 219 -43.05 14.81 13.64
N ARG A 220 -43.97 13.85 13.59
CA ARG A 220 -43.98 12.79 12.56
C ARG A 220 -45.11 13.05 11.56
N GLN A 221 -44.76 13.19 10.30
CA GLN A 221 -45.69 13.28 9.17
C GLN A 221 -45.57 12.02 8.30
N VAL A 222 -46.68 11.58 7.72
CA VAL A 222 -46.69 10.52 6.70
C VAL A 222 -47.31 11.11 5.44
N ILE A 223 -46.54 11.08 4.36
CA ILE A 223 -46.94 11.59 3.04
C ILE A 223 -47.07 10.39 2.11
N ARG A 224 -48.25 10.22 1.49
CA ARG A 224 -48.46 9.20 0.46
C ARG A 224 -48.11 9.75 -0.91
N VAL A 225 -47.36 8.98 -1.67
CA VAL A 225 -46.93 9.32 -3.03
C VAL A 225 -47.28 8.17 -3.95
N ASP A 226 -48.10 8.45 -4.96
CA ASP A 226 -48.51 7.46 -5.94
C ASP A 226 -47.42 7.30 -7.00
N SER A 227 -46.96 6.06 -7.21
CA SER A 227 -46.01 5.68 -8.28
C SER A 227 -44.80 6.62 -8.45
N PRO A 228 -43.99 6.88 -7.39
CA PRO A 228 -42.82 7.73 -7.51
C PRO A 228 -41.79 7.15 -8.51
N ARG A 229 -41.04 8.03 -9.17
CA ARG A 229 -39.84 7.61 -9.91
C ARG A 229 -38.78 7.20 -8.89
N ARG A 230 -38.28 5.98 -9.02
CA ARG A 230 -37.36 5.40 -8.05
C ARG A 230 -35.93 5.86 -8.31
N TRP A 231 -35.16 6.01 -7.24
CA TRP A 231 -33.71 6.10 -7.33
C TRP A 231 -33.16 4.70 -7.62
N ASP A 232 -32.28 4.61 -8.61
CA ASP A 232 -31.56 3.39 -9.00
C ASP A 232 -30.12 3.75 -9.41
N ILE A 233 -29.27 2.75 -9.59
CA ILE A 233 -27.88 2.92 -10.06
C ILE A 233 -27.86 3.57 -11.45
N ASP A 234 -28.75 3.10 -12.34
CA ASP A 234 -28.83 3.56 -13.74
C ASP A 234 -29.79 4.75 -13.94
N ASP A 235 -30.65 5.01 -12.96
CA ASP A 235 -31.60 6.13 -12.94
C ASP A 235 -31.64 6.79 -11.55
N PRO A 236 -30.61 7.57 -11.17
CA PRO A 236 -30.49 8.18 -9.84
C PRO A 236 -31.43 9.38 -9.67
N TYR A 237 -32.74 9.16 -9.75
CA TYR A 237 -33.74 10.22 -9.65
C TYR A 237 -33.87 10.74 -8.21
N LEU A 238 -33.70 12.06 -8.05
CA LEU A 238 -33.76 12.73 -6.76
C LEU A 238 -34.92 13.73 -6.70
N TYR A 239 -35.66 13.68 -5.60
CA TYR A 239 -36.62 14.67 -5.16
C TYR A 239 -35.97 15.63 -4.15
N ASN A 240 -36.65 16.74 -3.87
CA ASN A 240 -36.26 17.66 -2.81
C ASN A 240 -37.38 17.80 -1.77
N ALA A 241 -37.14 17.33 -0.55
CA ALA A 241 -38.06 17.49 0.56
C ALA A 241 -37.76 18.82 1.28
N VAL A 242 -38.68 19.77 1.15
CA VAL A 242 -38.58 21.09 1.77
C VAL A 242 -39.41 21.10 3.04
N SER A 243 -38.75 21.23 4.20
CA SER A 243 -39.41 21.35 5.50
C SER A 243 -39.35 22.79 6.01
N GLU A 244 -40.48 23.29 6.49
CA GLU A 244 -40.68 24.66 6.95
C GLU A 244 -41.25 24.66 8.37
N LEU A 245 -40.63 25.45 9.26
CA LEU A 245 -41.20 25.78 10.57
C LEU A 245 -42.03 27.04 10.44
N ILE A 246 -43.27 26.97 10.92
CA ILE A 246 -44.24 28.04 10.84
C ILE A 246 -44.65 28.44 12.26
N SER A 247 -44.47 29.71 12.61
CA SER A 247 -44.89 30.27 13.90
C SER A 247 -45.64 31.57 13.68
N GLY A 248 -46.79 31.74 14.34
CA GLY A 248 -47.62 32.95 14.17
C GLY A 248 -48.18 33.16 12.76
N GLY A 249 -48.13 32.14 11.89
CA GLY A 249 -48.53 32.22 10.48
C GLY A 249 -47.37 32.44 9.51
N ASP A 250 -46.20 32.81 10.00
CA ASP A 250 -45.01 33.08 9.18
C ASP A 250 -44.07 31.88 9.14
N VAL A 251 -43.44 31.63 7.98
CA VAL A 251 -42.35 30.67 7.86
C VAL A 251 -41.10 31.29 8.49
N ILE A 252 -40.68 30.77 9.65
CA ILE A 252 -39.54 31.28 10.39
C ILE A 252 -38.22 30.61 10.00
N GLN A 253 -38.28 29.36 9.52
CA GLN A 253 -37.14 28.65 8.97
C GLN A 253 -37.58 27.70 7.87
N ARG A 254 -36.71 27.52 6.87
CA ARG A 254 -36.85 26.56 5.79
C ARG A 254 -35.55 25.77 5.66
N THR A 255 -35.66 24.45 5.53
CA THR A 255 -34.55 23.55 5.19
C THR A 255 -34.96 22.63 4.05
N ALA A 256 -33.99 22.07 3.34
CA ALA A 256 -34.19 21.22 2.18
C ALA A 256 -33.25 20.01 2.27
N SER A 257 -33.78 18.82 1.97
CA SER A 257 -33.01 17.58 1.92
C SER A 257 -33.30 16.87 0.61
N ARG A 258 -32.24 16.48 -0.11
CA ARG A 258 -32.36 15.61 -1.28
C ARG A 258 -32.77 14.22 -0.81
N PHE A 259 -33.61 13.57 -1.61
CA PHE A 259 -34.23 12.31 -1.23
C PHE A 259 -34.54 11.46 -2.48
N GLY A 260 -34.51 10.12 -2.35
CA GLY A 260 -34.85 9.19 -3.43
C GLY A 260 -35.68 8.02 -2.91
N PHE A 261 -36.70 7.61 -3.67
CA PHE A 261 -37.50 6.42 -3.35
C PHE A 261 -36.79 5.17 -3.85
N ARG A 262 -36.43 4.25 -2.96
CA ARG A 262 -35.87 2.95 -3.32
C ARG A 262 -36.15 1.91 -2.24
N THR A 263 -35.97 0.63 -2.57
CA THR A 263 -35.82 -0.42 -1.55
C THR A 263 -34.42 -1.01 -1.63
N VAL A 264 -33.85 -1.30 -0.47
CA VAL A 264 -32.58 -2.00 -0.31
C VAL A 264 -32.81 -3.20 0.60
N GLU A 265 -32.30 -4.35 0.21
CA GLU A 265 -32.43 -5.59 0.98
C GLU A 265 -31.17 -6.44 0.82
N PHE A 266 -30.67 -6.94 1.95
CA PHE A 266 -29.65 -7.99 2.00
C PHE A 266 -30.33 -9.29 2.44
N THR A 267 -29.99 -10.39 1.78
CA THR A 267 -30.52 -11.73 2.02
C THR A 267 -29.37 -12.71 2.26
N ALA A 268 -29.63 -13.77 3.04
CA ALA A 268 -28.60 -14.74 3.40
C ALA A 268 -28.24 -15.68 2.25
N ASP A 269 -29.15 -15.90 1.29
CA ASP A 269 -28.98 -16.90 0.22
C ASP A 269 -28.70 -16.30 -1.16
N HIS A 270 -28.98 -15.00 -1.35
CA HIS A 270 -28.92 -14.34 -2.65
C HIS A 270 -28.32 -12.93 -2.58
N GLY A 271 -27.57 -12.61 -1.52
CA GLY A 271 -26.84 -11.36 -1.45
C GLY A 271 -27.77 -10.13 -1.45
N PHE A 272 -27.51 -9.18 -2.35
CA PHE A 272 -28.08 -7.83 -2.31
C PHE A 272 -29.13 -7.57 -3.40
N PHE A 273 -30.19 -6.85 -3.03
CA PHE A 273 -31.27 -6.42 -3.90
C PHE A 273 -31.48 -4.91 -3.83
N LEU A 274 -31.56 -4.28 -5.00
CA LEU A 274 -31.99 -2.90 -5.18
C LEU A 274 -33.30 -2.89 -5.95
N ASN A 275 -34.34 -2.25 -5.39
CA ASN A 275 -35.65 -2.13 -6.04
C ASN A 275 -36.29 -3.49 -6.42
N GLY A 276 -35.94 -4.57 -5.70
CA GLY A 276 -36.39 -5.94 -5.93
C GLY A 276 -35.58 -6.72 -6.99
N ARG A 277 -34.52 -6.13 -7.54
CA ARG A 277 -33.61 -6.74 -8.51
C ARG A 277 -32.31 -7.14 -7.82
N HIS A 278 -31.85 -8.37 -8.06
CA HIS A 278 -30.54 -8.83 -7.59
C HIS A 278 -29.43 -7.98 -8.22
N VAL A 279 -28.50 -7.49 -7.40
CA VAL A 279 -27.36 -6.69 -7.80
C VAL A 279 -26.15 -7.15 -6.98
N LYS A 280 -25.13 -7.69 -7.65
CA LYS A 280 -23.84 -7.94 -7.01
C LYS A 280 -23.15 -6.59 -6.75
N LEU A 281 -22.62 -6.42 -5.55
CA LEU A 281 -21.85 -5.24 -5.18
C LEU A 281 -20.45 -5.36 -5.78
N HIS A 282 -20.22 -4.65 -6.88
CA HIS A 282 -18.91 -4.46 -7.48
C HIS A 282 -18.31 -3.22 -6.84
N GLY A 283 -17.75 -3.41 -5.65
CA GLY A 283 -17.37 -2.33 -4.75
C GLY A 283 -15.89 -1.97 -4.80
N SER A 284 -15.58 -0.73 -4.42
CA SER A 284 -14.22 -0.25 -4.18
C SER A 284 -14.10 0.35 -2.78
N CYS A 285 -13.01 0.06 -2.07
CA CYS A 285 -12.57 0.83 -0.91
C CYS A 285 -11.86 2.11 -1.38
N GLU A 286 -12.25 3.25 -0.82
CA GLU A 286 -11.74 4.56 -1.21
C GLU A 286 -11.29 5.39 0.00
N HIS A 287 -10.00 5.77 0.02
CA HIS A 287 -9.48 6.81 0.91
C HIS A 287 -9.84 8.22 0.43
N HIS A 288 -9.71 9.23 1.30
CA HIS A 288 -10.25 10.57 1.09
C HIS A 288 -9.34 11.53 0.32
N ASP A 289 -8.04 11.27 0.23
CA ASP A 289 -7.09 12.16 -0.46
C ASP A 289 -7.32 12.15 -1.99
N ASN A 290 -6.91 13.23 -2.66
CA ASN A 290 -7.04 13.41 -4.11
C ASN A 290 -5.67 13.59 -4.78
N GLY A 291 -4.71 12.71 -4.47
CA GLY A 291 -3.37 12.73 -5.07
C GLY A 291 -2.65 14.05 -4.79
N CYS A 292 -2.23 14.77 -5.83
CA CYS A 292 -1.51 16.04 -5.67
C CYS A 292 -2.29 17.17 -4.95
N LEU A 293 -3.60 17.02 -4.75
CA LEU A 293 -4.41 17.94 -3.93
C LEU A 293 -4.36 17.62 -2.43
N GLY A 294 -3.83 16.45 -2.05
CA GLY A 294 -3.82 15.96 -0.67
C GLY A 294 -5.23 15.71 -0.15
N ALA A 295 -5.47 16.00 1.12
CA ALA A 295 -6.78 15.81 1.73
C ALA A 295 -7.84 16.83 1.29
N VAL A 296 -7.50 17.85 0.50
CA VAL A 296 -8.43 18.92 0.09
C VAL A 296 -9.63 18.34 -0.64
N PHE A 297 -10.83 18.53 -0.05
CA PHE A 297 -12.07 18.11 -0.69
C PHE A 297 -12.42 19.02 -1.88
N ASN A 298 -12.58 18.44 -3.06
CA ASN A 298 -13.08 19.10 -4.25
C ASN A 298 -14.09 18.20 -4.98
N ILE A 299 -15.28 18.73 -5.26
CA ILE A 299 -16.37 17.95 -5.86
C ILE A 299 -16.08 17.49 -7.29
N GLU A 300 -15.33 18.27 -8.08
CA GLU A 300 -14.97 17.91 -9.45
C GLU A 300 -13.85 16.86 -9.46
N ALA A 301 -12.92 16.91 -8.48
CA ALA A 301 -11.93 15.85 -8.29
C ALA A 301 -12.60 14.51 -7.98
N LEU A 302 -13.58 14.52 -7.09
CA LEU A 302 -14.35 13.34 -6.76
C LEU A 302 -15.22 12.87 -7.95
N ARG A 303 -15.80 13.80 -8.72
CA ARG A 303 -16.55 13.48 -9.94
C ARG A 303 -15.69 12.74 -10.96
N ARG A 304 -14.44 13.20 -11.18
CA ARG A 304 -13.48 12.48 -12.04
C ARG A 304 -13.23 11.06 -11.54
N ARG A 305 -13.04 10.88 -10.23
CA ARG A 305 -12.85 9.56 -9.61
C ARG A 305 -14.06 8.64 -9.85
N PHE A 306 -15.27 9.12 -9.57
CA PHE A 306 -16.49 8.34 -9.74
C PHE A 306 -16.70 7.92 -11.20
N VAL A 307 -16.41 8.81 -12.16
CA VAL A 307 -16.47 8.46 -13.59
C VAL A 307 -15.52 7.30 -13.90
N LYS A 308 -14.27 7.36 -13.45
CA LYS A 308 -13.28 6.28 -13.68
C LYS A 308 -13.66 4.97 -13.00
N LEU A 309 -14.16 5.01 -11.77
CA LEU A 309 -14.68 3.82 -11.09
C LEU A 309 -15.87 3.23 -11.85
N ARG A 310 -16.78 4.06 -12.36
CA ARG A 310 -17.90 3.62 -13.21
C ARG A 310 -17.45 2.99 -14.52
N GLU A 311 -16.44 3.56 -15.18
CA GLU A 311 -15.83 3.00 -16.39
C GLU A 311 -15.25 1.60 -16.14
N MET A 312 -14.73 1.34 -14.93
CA MET A 312 -14.27 0.03 -14.48
C MET A 312 -15.41 -0.94 -14.13
N GLY A 313 -16.66 -0.47 -14.02
CA GLY A 313 -17.82 -1.29 -13.65
C GLY A 313 -18.19 -1.24 -12.16
N VAL A 314 -17.55 -0.37 -11.37
CA VAL A 314 -17.88 -0.20 -9.93
C VAL A 314 -19.30 0.35 -9.77
N ASN A 315 -20.04 -0.23 -8.83
CA ASN A 315 -21.40 0.20 -8.48
C ASN A 315 -21.59 0.55 -7.00
N ALA A 316 -20.60 0.27 -6.16
CA ALA A 316 -20.61 0.59 -4.74
C ALA A 316 -19.26 1.13 -4.26
N ILE A 317 -19.26 1.97 -3.24
CA ILE A 317 -18.04 2.44 -2.57
C ILE A 317 -18.14 2.20 -1.07
N ARG A 318 -17.05 1.72 -0.48
CA ARG A 318 -16.82 1.71 0.97
C ARG A 318 -15.88 2.86 1.32
N THR A 319 -16.28 3.71 2.28
CA THR A 319 -15.51 4.91 2.64
C THR A 319 -14.43 4.59 3.68
N SER A 320 -13.44 3.81 3.27
CA SER A 320 -12.39 3.26 4.13
C SER A 320 -11.46 4.34 4.70
N HIS A 321 -11.29 4.49 6.01
CA HIS A 321 -12.11 3.93 7.11
C HIS A 321 -12.64 5.08 7.98
N ASN A 322 -13.34 6.01 7.33
CA ASN A 322 -13.78 7.24 7.95
C ASN A 322 -15.00 7.87 7.28
N MET A 323 -15.62 8.77 8.04
CA MET A 323 -16.85 9.46 7.66
C MET A 323 -16.59 10.34 6.42
N PRO A 324 -17.32 10.13 5.30
CA PRO A 324 -17.04 10.84 4.06
C PRO A 324 -17.39 12.33 4.17
N ALA A 325 -17.01 13.13 3.17
CA ALA A 325 -17.49 14.51 3.08
C ALA A 325 -18.98 14.53 2.70
N GLU A 326 -19.73 15.56 3.09
CA GLU A 326 -21.15 15.69 2.69
C GLU A 326 -21.30 15.70 1.15
N GLY A 327 -20.41 16.43 0.46
CA GLY A 327 -20.39 16.46 -1.00
C GLY A 327 -20.09 15.10 -1.66
N PHE A 328 -19.44 14.16 -0.94
CA PHE A 328 -19.27 12.79 -1.44
C PHE A 328 -20.61 12.06 -1.50
N MET A 329 -21.40 12.15 -0.43
CA MET A 329 -22.72 11.53 -0.35
C MET A 329 -23.68 12.15 -1.38
N GLN A 330 -23.67 13.47 -1.51
CA GLN A 330 -24.47 14.17 -2.53
C GLN A 330 -24.10 13.75 -3.95
N LEU A 331 -22.82 13.56 -4.25
CA LEU A 331 -22.38 13.08 -5.56
C LEU A 331 -22.77 11.62 -5.79
N ALA A 332 -22.67 10.77 -4.77
CA ALA A 332 -23.10 9.38 -4.85
C ALA A 332 -24.59 9.28 -5.16
N ASP A 333 -25.42 10.09 -4.50
CA ASP A 333 -26.84 10.23 -4.78
C ASP A 333 -27.09 10.68 -6.22
N GLU A 334 -26.34 11.67 -6.73
CA GLU A 334 -26.48 12.22 -8.09
C GLU A 334 -26.05 11.24 -9.19
N THR A 335 -25.13 10.33 -8.89
CA THR A 335 -24.46 9.45 -9.88
C THR A 335 -24.84 7.98 -9.72
N GLY A 336 -25.79 7.68 -8.82
CA GLY A 336 -26.30 6.33 -8.60
C GLY A 336 -25.33 5.40 -7.87
N MET A 337 -24.29 5.93 -7.23
CA MET A 337 -23.26 5.11 -6.57
C MET A 337 -23.80 4.64 -5.21
N LEU A 338 -23.79 3.33 -4.95
CA LEU A 338 -24.15 2.83 -3.62
C LEU A 338 -23.02 3.10 -2.63
N VAL A 339 -23.34 3.37 -1.38
CA VAL A 339 -22.32 3.70 -0.37
C VAL A 339 -22.49 2.87 0.89
N LEU A 340 -21.44 2.13 1.25
CA LEU A 340 -21.26 1.57 2.58
C LEU A 340 -20.36 2.54 3.36
N SER A 341 -21.00 3.41 4.14
CA SER A 341 -20.27 4.45 4.87
C SER A 341 -19.62 3.84 6.10
N GLU A 342 -18.41 4.26 6.46
CA GLU A 342 -17.67 3.71 7.58
C GLU A 342 -17.24 4.79 8.59
N GLY A 343 -17.39 4.49 9.87
CA GLY A 343 -17.18 5.46 10.95
C GLY A 343 -15.79 5.42 11.58
N PHE A 344 -15.17 4.24 11.71
CA PHE A 344 -14.02 4.06 12.61
C PHE A 344 -13.02 3.01 12.11
N ASP A 345 -11.72 3.29 12.32
CA ASP A 345 -10.61 2.33 12.13
C ASP A 345 -10.08 1.77 13.46
N MET A 346 -10.51 2.32 14.59
CA MET A 346 -10.16 1.90 15.93
C MET A 346 -11.30 2.22 16.90
N TRP A 347 -11.43 1.44 17.98
CA TRP A 347 -12.35 1.70 19.09
C TRP A 347 -11.58 2.12 20.34
N GLU A 348 -11.67 1.36 21.43
CA GLU A 348 -10.99 1.65 22.70
C GLU A 348 -9.48 1.36 22.62
N ARG A 349 -9.06 0.42 21.76
CA ARG A 349 -7.64 0.09 21.54
C ARG A 349 -7.11 0.77 20.28
N CYS A 350 -5.95 1.39 20.41
CA CYS A 350 -5.28 2.08 19.30
C CYS A 350 -4.67 1.10 18.29
N LYS A 351 -4.55 1.55 17.04
CA LYS A 351 -3.69 0.98 16.00
C LYS A 351 -2.38 1.76 15.86
N THR A 352 -2.37 3.04 16.21
CA THR A 352 -1.18 3.91 16.28
C THR A 352 -1.20 4.78 17.54
N ASP A 353 -0.05 5.27 18.00
CA ASP A 353 0.11 5.95 19.29
C ASP A 353 -0.84 7.14 19.54
N TYR A 354 -1.24 7.88 18.49
CA TYR A 354 -2.01 9.12 18.61
C TYR A 354 -3.29 9.15 17.78
N ASP A 355 -3.80 7.99 17.37
CA ASP A 355 -5.08 7.88 16.66
C ASP A 355 -6.29 8.24 17.54
N TYR A 356 -7.48 7.95 17.03
CA TYR A 356 -8.74 8.31 17.67
C TYR A 356 -9.05 7.52 18.95
N ALA A 357 -8.40 6.39 19.22
CA ALA A 357 -8.73 5.55 20.38
C ALA A 357 -8.61 6.32 21.71
N ARG A 358 -7.69 7.28 21.80
CA ARG A 358 -7.52 8.16 22.98
C ARG A 358 -8.69 9.11 23.25
N PHE A 359 -9.64 9.23 22.33
CA PHE A 359 -10.83 10.07 22.43
C PHE A 359 -12.14 9.26 22.36
N PHE A 360 -12.07 7.99 21.94
CA PHE A 360 -13.23 7.17 21.59
C PHE A 360 -14.31 7.17 22.68
N ASP A 361 -13.94 6.83 23.92
CA ASP A 361 -14.88 6.70 25.04
C ASP A 361 -15.68 7.97 25.34
N GLU A 362 -15.09 9.15 25.13
CA GLU A 362 -15.72 10.44 25.41
C GLU A 362 -16.50 10.99 24.20
N TRP A 363 -16.05 10.69 22.98
CA TRP A 363 -16.50 11.37 21.76
C TRP A 363 -17.38 10.53 20.84
N VAL A 364 -17.36 9.19 20.96
CA VAL A 364 -18.07 8.27 20.04
C VAL A 364 -19.55 8.59 19.87
N GLU A 365 -20.28 8.96 20.93
CA GLU A 365 -21.70 9.30 20.81
C GLU A 365 -21.92 10.55 19.94
N ARG A 366 -21.04 11.55 20.05
CA ARG A 366 -21.12 12.79 19.27
C ARG A 366 -20.74 12.55 17.82
N ASP A 367 -19.73 11.72 17.59
CA ASP A 367 -19.25 11.39 16.25
C ASP A 367 -20.26 10.52 15.48
N VAL A 368 -20.86 9.51 16.11
CA VAL A 368 -21.94 8.72 15.49
C VAL A 368 -23.17 9.60 15.23
N ALA A 369 -23.53 10.50 16.16
CA ALA A 369 -24.62 11.43 15.96
C ALA A 369 -24.39 12.35 14.76
N SER A 370 -23.19 12.93 14.64
CA SER A 370 -22.80 13.79 13.51
C SER A 370 -22.89 13.04 12.18
N TRP A 371 -22.26 11.87 12.12
CA TRP A 371 -22.17 11.05 10.92
C TRP A 371 -23.52 10.55 10.43
N VAL A 372 -24.23 9.79 11.25
CA VAL A 372 -25.46 9.11 10.83
C VAL A 372 -26.56 10.12 10.55
N ARG A 373 -26.69 11.18 11.36
CA ARG A 373 -27.77 12.16 11.16
C ARG A 373 -27.58 12.99 9.89
N ARG A 374 -26.34 13.33 9.53
CA ARG A 374 -26.01 14.05 8.30
C ARG A 374 -26.38 13.23 7.07
N ASP A 375 -26.06 11.93 7.09
CA ASP A 375 -26.10 11.11 5.88
C ASP A 375 -27.37 10.23 5.75
N ARG A 376 -28.15 10.00 6.82
CA ARG A 376 -29.30 9.08 6.82
C ARG A 376 -30.41 9.36 5.82
N ASN A 377 -30.44 10.54 5.19
CA ASN A 377 -31.41 10.85 4.14
C ASN A 377 -30.91 10.52 2.73
N CYS A 378 -29.62 10.19 2.57
CA CYS A 378 -28.99 9.95 1.27
C CYS A 378 -29.47 8.61 0.68
N PRO A 379 -30.15 8.62 -0.49
CA PRO A 379 -30.59 7.40 -1.17
C PRO A 379 -29.43 6.60 -1.80
N SER A 380 -28.16 6.88 -1.50
CA SER A 380 -27.01 6.03 -1.83
C SER A 380 -26.64 5.06 -0.70
N ILE A 381 -26.90 5.38 0.57
CA ILE A 381 -26.44 4.62 1.75
C ILE A 381 -27.03 3.21 1.83
N ILE A 382 -26.22 2.16 1.80
CA ILE A 382 -26.69 0.79 2.01
C ILE A 382 -26.33 0.25 3.40
N GLY A 383 -25.34 0.84 4.07
CA GLY A 383 -24.96 0.44 5.41
C GLY A 383 -24.01 1.42 6.11
N TRP A 384 -23.92 1.23 7.42
CA TRP A 384 -23.11 1.95 8.39
C TRP A 384 -22.09 0.98 9.00
N SER A 385 -20.87 0.97 8.50
CA SER A 385 -19.78 0.19 9.08
C SER A 385 -19.25 0.86 10.34
N VAL A 386 -19.43 0.21 11.48
CA VAL A 386 -19.02 0.74 12.79
C VAL A 386 -17.55 0.46 13.11
N GLY A 387 -16.81 -0.21 12.23
CA GLY A 387 -15.41 -0.53 12.46
C GLY A 387 -14.75 -1.31 11.33
N ASN A 388 -13.47 -1.06 11.11
CA ASN A 388 -12.59 -1.84 10.25
C ASN A 388 -11.47 -2.52 11.05
N GLU A 389 -11.32 -3.85 10.92
CA GLU A 389 -10.22 -4.64 11.50
C GLU A 389 -9.96 -4.29 12.97
N ILE A 390 -11.05 -4.23 13.73
CA ILE A 390 -11.00 -3.73 15.10
C ILE A 390 -10.48 -4.83 16.03
N PHE A 391 -9.30 -4.62 16.60
CA PHE A 391 -8.67 -5.60 17.48
C PHE A 391 -9.53 -5.94 18.71
N ASP A 392 -10.33 -4.99 19.22
CA ASP A 392 -11.28 -5.24 20.32
C ASP A 392 -12.25 -6.39 20.04
N THR A 393 -12.67 -6.57 18.78
CA THR A 393 -13.60 -7.65 18.39
C THR A 393 -12.99 -9.04 18.54
N HIS A 394 -11.66 -9.13 18.55
CA HIS A 394 -10.91 -10.36 18.72
C HIS A 394 -10.45 -10.58 20.16
N ALA A 395 -9.99 -9.51 20.82
CA ALA A 395 -9.25 -9.58 22.06
C ALA A 395 -10.01 -10.25 23.22
N ASP A 396 -11.26 -9.84 23.51
CA ASP A 396 -12.05 -10.36 24.63
C ASP A 396 -13.54 -9.97 24.54
N GLU A 397 -14.32 -10.31 25.58
CA GLU A 397 -15.77 -10.07 25.68
C GLU A 397 -16.19 -8.58 25.60
N ARG A 398 -15.26 -7.66 25.86
CA ARG A 398 -15.54 -6.22 25.75
C ARG A 398 -15.87 -5.83 24.31
N GLY A 399 -15.28 -6.50 23.32
CA GLY A 399 -15.54 -6.26 21.91
C GLY A 399 -17.02 -6.39 21.53
N GLN A 400 -17.73 -7.36 22.08
CA GLN A 400 -19.16 -7.57 21.84
C GLN A 400 -20.03 -6.49 22.50
N GLU A 401 -19.62 -6.00 23.68
CA GLU A 401 -20.31 -4.90 24.37
C GLU A 401 -20.21 -3.60 23.57
N VAL A 402 -18.99 -3.27 23.08
CA VAL A 402 -18.74 -2.09 22.25
C VAL A 402 -19.47 -2.21 20.91
N THR A 403 -19.45 -3.39 20.28
CA THR A 403 -20.24 -3.68 19.06
C THR A 403 -21.73 -3.42 19.28
N SER A 404 -22.29 -3.92 20.39
CA SER A 404 -23.70 -3.72 20.75
C SER A 404 -24.02 -2.26 21.06
N MET A 405 -23.08 -1.53 21.68
CA MET A 405 -23.20 -0.10 21.94
C MET A 405 -23.24 0.70 20.63
N LEU A 406 -22.29 0.47 19.72
CA LEU A 406 -22.21 1.15 18.43
C LEU A 406 -23.43 0.88 17.56
N ARG A 407 -23.90 -0.38 17.49
CA ARG A 407 -25.15 -0.73 16.80
C ARG A 407 -26.32 0.09 17.35
N ARG A 408 -26.47 0.17 18.68
CA ARG A 408 -27.54 0.98 19.30
C ARG A 408 -27.39 2.47 19.02
N LEU A 409 -26.17 3.01 18.98
CA LEU A 409 -25.96 4.41 18.62
C LEU A 409 -26.40 4.68 17.19
N VAL A 410 -26.01 3.83 16.23
CA VAL A 410 -26.48 3.92 14.84
C VAL A 410 -28.01 3.85 14.80
N GLU A 411 -28.63 2.86 15.43
CA GLU A 411 -30.09 2.71 15.46
C GLU A 411 -30.81 3.90 16.14
N SER A 412 -30.18 4.55 17.14
CA SER A 412 -30.74 5.74 17.78
C SER A 412 -30.75 6.97 16.88
N HIS A 413 -29.86 7.00 15.87
CA HIS A 413 -29.74 8.07 14.91
C HIS A 413 -30.34 7.74 13.54
N ASP A 414 -30.58 6.47 13.22
CA ASP A 414 -31.32 5.96 12.04
C ASP A 414 -32.44 4.96 12.45
N PRO A 415 -33.46 5.42 13.21
CA PRO A 415 -34.43 4.52 13.86
C PRO A 415 -35.46 3.88 12.91
N LEU A 416 -35.55 4.31 11.65
CA LEU A 416 -36.38 3.65 10.62
C LEU A 416 -35.55 2.73 9.70
N HIS A 417 -34.25 2.58 9.99
CA HIS A 417 -33.28 1.70 9.34
C HIS A 417 -33.15 1.98 7.84
N ASN A 418 -32.74 3.20 7.49
CA ASN A 418 -32.41 3.53 6.10
C ASN A 418 -31.10 2.86 5.64
N GLY A 419 -30.19 2.54 6.55
CA GLY A 419 -29.00 1.71 6.31
C GLY A 419 -28.84 0.59 7.33
N TYR A 420 -28.15 -0.49 6.96
CA TYR A 420 -27.82 -1.60 7.85
C TYR A 420 -26.57 -1.31 8.68
N ALA A 421 -26.57 -1.59 9.97
CA ALA A 421 -25.34 -1.57 10.78
C ALA A 421 -24.46 -2.78 10.43
N THR A 422 -23.16 -2.57 10.22
CA THR A 422 -22.20 -3.60 9.78
C THR A 422 -20.80 -3.27 10.28
N PHE A 423 -19.81 -4.07 9.88
CA PHE A 423 -18.37 -3.87 10.08
C PHE A 423 -17.57 -4.58 8.98
N GLY A 424 -16.27 -4.33 8.90
CA GLY A 424 -15.32 -5.13 8.12
C GLY A 424 -14.28 -5.77 9.04
N SER A 425 -14.11 -7.09 8.99
CA SER A 425 -13.25 -7.81 9.93
C SER A 425 -12.35 -8.83 9.26
N ASN A 426 -11.06 -8.74 9.56
CA ASN A 426 -10.05 -9.78 9.30
C ASN A 426 -10.00 -10.85 10.43
N PHE A 427 -10.81 -10.70 11.49
CA PHE A 427 -10.84 -11.61 12.62
C PHE A 427 -11.94 -12.69 12.55
N MET A 428 -12.61 -12.83 11.40
CA MET A 428 -13.76 -13.73 11.26
C MET A 428 -13.41 -15.22 11.46
N GLN A 429 -12.15 -15.62 11.27
CA GLN A 429 -11.71 -16.99 11.55
C GLN A 429 -11.74 -17.37 13.04
N TRP A 430 -11.88 -16.39 13.95
CA TRP A 430 -11.90 -16.62 15.40
C TRP A 430 -13.29 -16.38 16.00
N GLU A 431 -13.60 -17.13 17.06
CA GLU A 431 -14.93 -17.14 17.70
C GLU A 431 -15.40 -15.76 18.19
N ASN A 432 -14.51 -14.94 18.76
CA ASN A 432 -14.89 -13.61 19.26
C ASN A 432 -15.32 -12.65 18.13
N GLY A 433 -14.62 -12.71 16.99
CA GLY A 433 -15.01 -11.98 15.78
C GLY A 433 -16.37 -12.43 15.26
N GLN A 434 -16.61 -13.75 15.24
CA GLN A 434 -17.90 -14.34 14.89
C GLN A 434 -19.03 -13.89 15.81
N LYS A 435 -18.80 -13.82 17.13
CA LYS A 435 -19.79 -13.28 18.09
C LYS A 435 -20.15 -11.81 17.81
N CYS A 436 -19.18 -10.99 17.41
CA CYS A 436 -19.44 -9.61 17.00
C CYS A 436 -20.25 -9.56 15.69
N GLY A 437 -19.90 -10.40 14.70
CA GLY A 437 -20.68 -10.57 13.47
C GLY A 437 -22.13 -10.97 13.76
N ASP A 438 -22.36 -11.85 14.72
CA ASP A 438 -23.71 -12.29 15.11
C ASP A 438 -24.59 -11.18 15.70
N ILE A 439 -23.98 -10.15 16.30
CA ILE A 439 -24.72 -8.98 16.82
C ILE A 439 -25.22 -8.08 15.67
N LEU A 440 -24.46 -7.98 14.59
CA LEU A 440 -24.72 -7.10 13.44
C LEU A 440 -25.53 -7.78 12.34
N LYS A 441 -25.37 -9.09 12.16
CA LYS A 441 -25.99 -9.95 11.13
C LYS A 441 -25.61 -9.64 9.68
N LEU A 442 -25.33 -8.38 9.32
CA LEU A 442 -24.58 -8.03 8.12
C LEU A 442 -23.09 -8.10 8.43
N VAL A 443 -22.39 -9.06 7.84
CA VAL A 443 -21.04 -9.49 8.26
C VAL A 443 -20.06 -9.29 7.10
N GLY A 444 -19.15 -8.33 7.27
CA GLY A 444 -18.09 -8.02 6.31
C GLY A 444 -16.81 -8.77 6.61
N TYR A 445 -16.26 -9.41 5.58
CA TYR A 445 -15.02 -10.16 5.65
C TYR A 445 -13.90 -9.39 4.94
N ASN A 446 -12.81 -9.11 5.65
CA ASN A 446 -11.57 -8.66 5.04
C ASN A 446 -10.72 -9.90 4.72
N TYR A 447 -10.39 -10.11 3.44
CA TYR A 447 -9.50 -11.18 2.97
C TYR A 447 -9.90 -12.59 3.45
N GLY A 448 -11.21 -12.80 3.57
CA GLY A 448 -11.82 -13.95 4.23
C GLY A 448 -12.60 -14.88 3.31
N GLU A 449 -12.42 -14.79 2.00
CA GLU A 449 -13.16 -15.52 0.96
C GLU A 449 -13.16 -17.03 1.19
N ARG A 450 -12.04 -17.56 1.71
CA ARG A 450 -11.89 -18.98 2.09
C ARG A 450 -12.88 -19.45 3.17
N LEU A 451 -13.49 -18.53 3.93
CA LEU A 451 -14.42 -18.82 5.03
C LEU A 451 -15.89 -18.72 4.62
N TYR A 452 -16.20 -18.18 3.43
CA TYR A 452 -17.57 -17.82 3.05
C TYR A 452 -18.52 -19.01 3.12
N HIS A 453 -18.19 -20.12 2.47
CA HIS A 453 -19.02 -21.30 2.45
C HIS A 453 -19.19 -21.93 3.84
N GLU A 454 -18.09 -22.09 4.59
CA GLU A 454 -18.13 -22.65 5.95
C GLU A 454 -19.04 -21.83 6.86
N HIS A 455 -18.91 -20.51 6.83
CA HIS A 455 -19.68 -19.63 7.70
C HIS A 455 -21.12 -19.45 7.23
N HIS A 456 -21.41 -19.49 5.92
CA HIS A 456 -22.78 -19.51 5.40
C HIS A 456 -23.54 -20.76 5.89
N GLU A 457 -22.90 -21.93 5.86
CA GLU A 457 -23.48 -23.17 6.39
C GLU A 457 -23.70 -23.12 7.91
N LYS A 458 -22.72 -22.58 8.64
CA LYS A 458 -22.75 -22.49 10.12
C LYS A 458 -23.70 -21.42 10.64
N HIS A 459 -23.86 -20.32 9.89
CA HIS A 459 -24.64 -19.15 10.24
C HIS A 459 -25.61 -18.79 9.09
N PRO A 460 -26.66 -19.59 8.87
CA PRO A 460 -27.57 -19.42 7.73
C PRO A 460 -28.43 -18.14 7.80
N ASP A 461 -28.35 -17.39 8.90
CA ASP A 461 -29.01 -16.09 9.08
C ASP A 461 -28.09 -14.89 8.84
N TRP A 462 -26.80 -15.12 8.55
CA TRP A 462 -25.85 -14.05 8.26
C TRP A 462 -25.94 -13.58 6.81
N LEU A 463 -25.83 -12.27 6.64
CA LEU A 463 -25.78 -11.59 5.36
C LEU A 463 -24.29 -11.32 5.07
N ILE A 464 -23.69 -12.10 4.18
CA ILE A 464 -22.24 -12.12 3.96
C ILE A 464 -21.85 -11.20 2.79
N TYR A 465 -20.76 -10.45 2.96
CA TYR A 465 -20.10 -9.72 1.88
C TYR A 465 -18.59 -9.59 2.13
N GLY A 466 -17.82 -9.39 1.07
CA GLY A 466 -16.41 -9.03 1.18
C GLY A 466 -16.26 -7.54 1.46
N SER A 467 -15.94 -7.16 2.70
CA SER A 467 -15.75 -5.75 3.07
C SER A 467 -14.40 -5.20 2.60
N GLU A 468 -13.42 -6.08 2.37
CA GLU A 468 -12.11 -5.73 1.83
C GLU A 468 -11.48 -6.96 1.17
N THR A 469 -11.09 -6.83 -0.10
CA THR A 469 -10.65 -7.95 -0.95
C THR A 469 -9.48 -7.53 -1.85
N ALA A 470 -8.92 -8.44 -2.63
CA ALA A 470 -7.76 -8.22 -3.51
C ALA A 470 -6.43 -7.94 -2.78
N SER A 471 -6.09 -6.67 -2.48
CA SER A 471 -4.78 -6.27 -1.94
C SER A 471 -3.59 -6.82 -2.76
N VAL A 472 -3.76 -6.91 -4.08
CA VAL A 472 -2.70 -7.18 -5.06
C VAL A 472 -2.01 -5.85 -5.36
N VAL A 473 -0.68 -5.80 -5.24
CA VAL A 473 0.10 -4.57 -5.39
C VAL A 473 0.69 -4.46 -6.80
N GLN A 474 0.76 -3.26 -7.34
CA GLN A 474 1.09 -3.03 -8.75
C GLN A 474 1.50 -1.58 -9.01
N SER A 475 2.43 -1.38 -9.94
CA SER A 475 2.86 -0.08 -10.44
C SER A 475 2.53 0.03 -11.92
N ARG A 476 1.95 1.17 -12.33
CA ARG A 476 1.50 1.38 -13.72
C ARG A 476 2.65 1.21 -14.71
N GLY A 477 2.48 0.29 -15.67
CA GLY A 477 3.44 0.07 -16.76
C GLY A 477 4.75 -0.59 -16.35
N ILE A 478 4.84 -1.16 -15.13
CA ILE A 478 5.98 -1.94 -14.67
C ILE A 478 5.64 -3.43 -14.73
N TYR A 479 6.56 -4.23 -15.28
CA TYR A 479 6.34 -5.66 -15.51
C TYR A 479 7.59 -6.45 -15.09
N HIS A 480 7.43 -7.33 -14.12
CA HIS A 480 8.50 -8.23 -13.66
C HIS A 480 8.22 -9.65 -14.13
N PHE A 481 9.03 -10.14 -15.07
CA PHE A 481 8.91 -11.45 -15.69
C PHE A 481 9.70 -12.53 -14.95
N PRO A 482 9.27 -13.81 -15.02
CA PRO A 482 8.08 -14.29 -15.72
C PRO A 482 6.80 -14.24 -14.84
N LEU A 483 5.63 -14.23 -15.49
CA LEU A 483 4.30 -14.26 -14.85
C LEU A 483 4.15 -15.43 -13.87
N SER A 484 4.80 -16.57 -14.16
CA SER A 484 4.74 -17.78 -13.33
C SER A 484 5.45 -17.64 -11.97
N GLN A 485 6.23 -16.58 -11.76
CA GLN A 485 6.93 -16.32 -10.51
C GLN A 485 6.26 -15.18 -9.75
N THR A 486 6.08 -15.34 -8.44
CA THR A 486 5.67 -14.25 -7.57
C THR A 486 6.86 -13.34 -7.29
N VAL A 487 6.69 -12.04 -7.53
CA VAL A 487 7.70 -11.01 -7.23
C VAL A 487 7.02 -9.94 -6.40
N LEU A 488 7.11 -10.04 -5.08
CA LEU A 488 6.48 -9.04 -4.20
C LEU A 488 7.27 -7.73 -4.17
N ALA A 489 8.60 -7.81 -4.16
CA ALA A 489 9.47 -6.64 -4.10
C ALA A 489 10.76 -6.84 -4.92
N ASP A 490 11.16 -5.82 -5.68
CA ASP A 490 12.42 -5.73 -6.41
C ASP A 490 13.18 -4.40 -6.15
N ASP A 491 14.38 -4.27 -6.74
CA ASP A 491 15.37 -3.20 -6.52
C ASP A 491 14.89 -1.81 -7.01
N ASP A 492 13.87 -1.76 -7.86
CA ASP A 492 13.26 -0.52 -8.36
C ASP A 492 12.21 0.07 -7.41
N GLU A 493 11.88 -0.64 -6.32
CA GLU A 493 10.78 -0.29 -5.42
C GLU A 493 9.43 -0.13 -6.14
N GLN A 494 9.22 -0.95 -7.18
CA GLN A 494 7.96 -1.00 -7.94
C GLN A 494 7.34 -2.40 -7.84
N CYS A 495 6.03 -2.48 -8.11
CA CYS A 495 5.30 -3.75 -8.15
C CYS A 495 4.85 -4.06 -9.59
N SER A 496 4.80 -5.33 -9.95
CA SER A 496 4.46 -5.76 -11.31
C SER A 496 2.96 -5.67 -11.59
N SER A 497 2.58 -5.03 -12.71
CA SER A 497 1.21 -5.00 -13.23
C SER A 497 0.79 -6.29 -13.96
N LEU A 498 1.65 -7.32 -14.02
CA LEU A 498 1.26 -8.63 -14.55
C LEU A 498 0.28 -9.39 -13.64
N GLY A 499 0.07 -8.93 -12.39
CA GLY A 499 -0.76 -9.60 -11.40
C GLY A 499 -0.02 -10.69 -10.59
N ASN A 500 1.31 -10.66 -10.58
CA ASN A 500 2.18 -11.58 -9.84
C ASN A 500 2.86 -10.96 -8.60
N SER A 501 2.47 -9.75 -8.20
CA SER A 501 2.93 -9.09 -6.97
C SER A 501 1.82 -9.12 -5.92
N CYS A 502 1.81 -10.17 -5.09
CA CYS A 502 0.69 -10.48 -4.20
C CYS A 502 1.13 -10.43 -2.74
N THR A 503 0.35 -9.76 -1.89
CA THR A 503 0.60 -9.69 -0.45
C THR A 503 0.32 -11.04 0.22
N GLY A 504 0.89 -11.26 1.41
CA GLY A 504 0.72 -12.53 2.12
C GLY A 504 -0.68 -12.79 2.68
N TRP A 505 -1.53 -11.76 2.77
CA TRP A 505 -2.91 -11.85 3.24
C TRP A 505 -3.94 -11.67 2.12
N GLY A 506 -3.58 -11.00 1.03
CA GLY A 506 -4.49 -10.69 -0.07
C GLY A 506 -4.80 -11.89 -0.96
N ALA A 507 -5.49 -11.61 -2.06
CA ALA A 507 -5.79 -12.59 -3.09
C ALA A 507 -4.52 -13.08 -3.78
N LYS A 508 -4.56 -14.34 -4.24
CA LYS A 508 -3.46 -14.97 -4.98
C LYS A 508 -3.10 -14.20 -6.26
N ASN A 509 -4.10 -13.61 -6.91
CA ASN A 509 -3.99 -12.68 -8.05
C ASN A 509 -5.37 -12.03 -8.27
N THR A 510 -5.46 -11.13 -9.24
CA THR A 510 -6.71 -10.42 -9.57
C THR A 510 -7.86 -11.34 -10.00
N GLU A 511 -7.57 -12.38 -10.79
CA GLU A 511 -8.61 -13.30 -11.30
C GLU A 511 -9.22 -14.14 -10.18
N GLU A 512 -8.38 -14.68 -9.30
CA GLU A 512 -8.82 -15.47 -8.14
C GLU A 512 -9.74 -14.64 -7.24
N CYS A 513 -9.43 -13.35 -7.04
CA CYS A 513 -10.29 -12.42 -6.28
C CYS A 513 -11.69 -12.33 -6.89
N ILE A 514 -11.78 -12.19 -8.22
CA ILE A 514 -13.05 -12.08 -8.92
C ILE A 514 -13.82 -13.40 -8.87
N ILE A 515 -13.16 -14.53 -9.16
CA ILE A 515 -13.76 -15.86 -9.21
C ILE A 515 -14.37 -16.23 -7.86
N ARG A 516 -13.66 -15.99 -6.75
CA ARG A 516 -14.14 -16.33 -5.40
C ARG A 516 -15.44 -15.63 -5.02
N ASP A 517 -15.60 -14.37 -5.39
CA ASP A 517 -16.83 -13.63 -5.14
C ASP A 517 -17.93 -13.99 -6.17
N ARG A 518 -17.58 -14.12 -7.45
CA ARG A 518 -18.51 -14.52 -8.53
C ARG A 518 -19.23 -15.82 -8.16
N ASP A 519 -18.47 -16.82 -7.72
CA ASP A 519 -18.99 -18.17 -7.45
C ASP A 519 -19.73 -18.27 -6.10
N ALA A 520 -19.52 -17.31 -5.19
CA ALA A 520 -20.27 -17.22 -3.94
C ALA A 520 -21.61 -16.48 -4.16
N GLU A 521 -22.61 -17.12 -4.77
CA GLU A 521 -23.90 -16.49 -5.10
C GLU A 521 -24.66 -15.91 -3.89
N PHE A 522 -24.48 -16.48 -2.70
CA PHE A 522 -25.07 -15.97 -1.45
C PHE A 522 -24.39 -14.69 -0.94
N CYS A 523 -23.14 -14.43 -1.36
CA CYS A 523 -22.40 -13.24 -1.02
C CYS A 523 -22.94 -12.04 -1.79
N ALA A 524 -23.20 -10.93 -1.09
CA ALA A 524 -23.71 -9.70 -1.70
C ALA A 524 -22.73 -9.07 -2.71
N GLY A 525 -21.46 -9.41 -2.67
CA GLY A 525 -20.39 -8.83 -3.48
C GLY A 525 -19.17 -8.48 -2.62
N GLN A 526 -18.30 -7.65 -3.18
CA GLN A 526 -17.00 -7.32 -2.60
C GLN A 526 -16.69 -5.83 -2.67
N PHE A 527 -15.74 -5.37 -1.84
CA PHE A 527 -15.10 -4.08 -1.95
C PHE A 527 -13.59 -4.29 -2.09
N ILE A 528 -13.02 -3.97 -3.25
CA ILE A 528 -11.60 -4.20 -3.52
C ILE A 528 -10.72 -3.17 -2.81
N TRP A 529 -9.55 -3.61 -2.32
CA TRP A 529 -8.49 -2.75 -1.80
C TRP A 529 -7.41 -2.54 -2.88
N THR A 530 -7.37 -1.41 -3.57
CA THR A 530 -8.33 -0.29 -3.61
C THR A 530 -8.70 0.05 -5.06
N GLY A 531 -9.67 0.94 -5.26
CA GLY A 531 -9.95 1.47 -6.60
C GLY A 531 -8.90 2.47 -7.05
N PHE A 532 -8.59 3.47 -6.22
CA PHE A 532 -7.49 4.40 -6.43
C PHE A 532 -6.36 4.17 -5.43
N ASP A 533 -5.12 4.36 -5.88
CA ASP A 533 -4.00 4.55 -4.98
C ASP A 533 -4.22 5.80 -4.14
N TYR A 534 -3.64 5.77 -2.95
CA TYR A 534 -3.70 6.82 -1.95
C TYR A 534 -2.31 7.08 -1.39
N ILE A 535 -2.15 8.22 -0.72
CA ILE A 535 -0.85 8.57 -0.10
C ILE A 535 -0.70 7.78 1.21
N GLY A 536 0.51 7.34 1.52
CA GLY A 536 0.81 6.47 2.66
C GLY A 536 0.61 4.99 2.37
N GLU A 537 0.75 4.16 3.41
CA GLU A 537 0.67 2.69 3.36
C GLU A 537 1.36 2.04 2.13
N PRO A 538 2.64 2.35 1.88
CA PRO A 538 3.37 1.97 0.67
C PRO A 538 3.78 0.49 0.61
N THR A 539 2.97 -0.42 1.16
CA THR A 539 3.23 -1.87 1.16
C THR A 539 3.55 -2.35 -0.27
N PRO A 540 4.64 -3.12 -0.46
CA PRO A 540 5.51 -3.76 0.54
C PRO A 540 6.75 -2.94 0.94
N TYR A 541 6.84 -1.70 0.49
CA TYR A 541 7.97 -0.79 0.67
C TYR A 541 7.74 0.24 1.79
N SER A 542 8.63 1.22 1.86
CA SER A 542 8.55 2.41 2.73
C SER A 542 8.62 3.71 1.90
N THR A 543 8.02 3.69 0.70
CA THR A 543 7.89 4.83 -0.21
C THR A 543 6.73 5.76 0.23
N LYS A 544 6.22 6.66 -0.63
CA LYS A 544 5.23 7.68 -0.18
C LYS A 544 3.76 7.35 -0.50
N ASN A 545 3.46 6.48 -1.45
CA ASN A 545 2.11 6.14 -1.91
C ASN A 545 1.87 4.63 -1.88
N SER A 546 0.60 4.23 -1.83
CA SER A 546 0.17 2.86 -1.96
C SER A 546 0.45 2.28 -3.36
N TYR A 547 0.39 0.95 -3.47
CA TYR A 547 0.46 0.22 -4.74
C TYR A 547 -0.83 -0.60 -5.03
N PHE A 548 -1.85 -0.48 -4.18
CA PHE A 548 -3.06 -1.31 -4.20
C PHE A 548 -4.08 -0.91 -5.26
N GLY A 549 -4.10 0.37 -5.64
CA GLY A 549 -5.11 0.95 -6.51
C GLY A 549 -5.14 0.32 -7.89
N GLN A 550 -6.33 0.16 -8.46
CA GLN A 550 -6.50 -0.17 -9.89
C GLN A 550 -6.20 1.06 -10.77
N TYR A 551 -6.37 2.26 -10.21
CA TYR A 551 -5.88 3.53 -10.74
C TYR A 551 -4.75 4.06 -9.85
N ASP A 552 -3.74 4.68 -10.42
CA ASP A 552 -2.72 5.39 -9.65
C ASP A 552 -3.25 6.71 -9.02
N THR A 553 -2.44 7.41 -8.22
CA THR A 553 -2.86 8.68 -7.56
C THR A 553 -3.20 9.79 -8.57
N ALA A 554 -2.64 9.72 -9.77
CA ALA A 554 -2.95 10.61 -10.89
C ALA A 554 -4.23 10.18 -11.64
N GLY A 555 -4.81 9.02 -11.31
CA GLY A 555 -6.00 8.46 -11.92
C GLY A 555 -5.78 7.84 -13.29
N PHE A 556 -4.55 7.41 -13.60
CA PHE A 556 -4.29 6.58 -14.76
C PHE A 556 -4.53 5.11 -14.42
N PRO A 557 -5.24 4.34 -15.28
CA PRO A 557 -5.51 2.93 -15.01
C PRO A 557 -4.22 2.11 -15.05
N LYS A 558 -4.14 1.12 -14.17
CA LYS A 558 -3.23 -0.02 -14.24
C LYS A 558 -3.93 -1.18 -14.96
N ASP A 559 -3.18 -2.22 -15.32
CA ASP A 559 -3.71 -3.30 -16.17
C ASP A 559 -4.86 -4.07 -15.52
N SER A 560 -4.79 -4.25 -14.20
CA SER A 560 -5.86 -4.83 -13.37
C SER A 560 -7.22 -4.11 -13.46
N ALA A 561 -7.26 -2.80 -13.70
CA ALA A 561 -8.51 -2.07 -13.90
C ALA A 561 -9.28 -2.62 -15.11
N TYR A 562 -8.57 -3.04 -16.15
CA TYR A 562 -9.18 -3.66 -17.33
C TYR A 562 -9.64 -5.10 -17.04
N VAL A 563 -8.95 -5.84 -16.17
CA VAL A 563 -9.37 -7.18 -15.73
C VAL A 563 -10.67 -7.10 -14.92
N PHE A 564 -10.78 -6.18 -13.95
CA PHE A 564 -12.06 -5.95 -13.25
C PHE A 564 -13.15 -5.48 -14.20
N ARG A 565 -12.83 -4.56 -15.12
CA ARG A 565 -13.78 -4.09 -16.14
C ARG A 565 -14.29 -5.23 -17.01
N ALA A 566 -13.46 -6.22 -17.34
CA ALA A 566 -13.85 -7.35 -18.17
C ALA A 566 -15.01 -8.13 -17.53
N GLU A 567 -14.95 -8.30 -16.21
CA GLU A 567 -15.93 -9.10 -15.46
C GLU A 567 -17.11 -8.29 -14.93
N TRP A 568 -16.95 -6.96 -14.81
CA TRP A 568 -17.98 -6.08 -14.24
C TRP A 568 -18.77 -5.29 -15.28
N THR A 569 -18.45 -5.42 -16.57
CA THR A 569 -19.14 -4.72 -17.65
C THR A 569 -19.70 -5.67 -18.70
N ASP A 570 -20.73 -5.20 -19.40
CA ASP A 570 -21.42 -5.97 -20.43
C ASP A 570 -20.87 -5.61 -21.81
N TYR A 571 -20.30 -6.60 -22.50
CA TYR A 571 -19.72 -6.41 -23.83
C TYR A 571 -20.77 -6.04 -24.89
N HIS A 572 -22.06 -6.34 -24.68
CA HIS A 572 -23.12 -5.88 -25.58
C HIS A 572 -23.33 -4.36 -25.53
N LYS A 573 -22.90 -3.71 -24.44
CA LYS A 573 -23.00 -2.25 -24.26
C LYS A 573 -21.68 -1.54 -24.57
N ALA A 574 -20.57 -2.10 -24.08
CA ALA A 574 -19.24 -1.49 -24.19
C ALA A 574 -18.16 -2.57 -24.37
N PRO A 575 -18.09 -3.21 -25.56
CA PRO A 575 -17.08 -4.23 -25.83
C PRO A 575 -15.69 -3.60 -25.84
N PHE A 576 -14.72 -4.30 -25.26
CA PHE A 576 -13.32 -3.88 -25.30
C PHE A 576 -12.39 -5.09 -25.26
N VAL A 577 -11.13 -4.88 -25.63
CA VAL A 577 -10.03 -5.82 -25.40
C VAL A 577 -8.82 -4.98 -24.98
N HIS A 578 -7.94 -5.52 -24.14
CA HIS A 578 -6.76 -4.83 -23.62
C HIS A 578 -5.56 -5.76 -23.60
N ILE A 579 -4.45 -5.33 -24.21
CA ILE A 579 -3.16 -6.02 -24.23
C ILE A 579 -2.24 -5.42 -23.17
N PHE A 580 -1.58 -6.29 -22.39
CA PHE A 580 -0.48 -5.89 -21.53
C PHE A 580 0.60 -6.99 -21.50
N PRO A 581 1.90 -6.65 -21.54
CA PRO A 581 2.53 -5.33 -21.33
C PRO A 581 2.64 -4.45 -22.60
N HIS A 582 3.37 -3.33 -22.49
CA HIS A 582 3.87 -2.56 -23.65
C HIS A 582 4.87 -3.37 -24.50
N TRP A 583 5.19 -2.97 -25.74
CA TRP A 583 6.01 -3.79 -26.66
C TRP A 583 7.39 -3.21 -27.02
N ASP A 584 8.25 -2.97 -26.03
CA ASP A 584 9.61 -2.40 -26.20
C ASP A 584 10.63 -3.07 -25.25
N PHE A 585 11.22 -4.20 -25.68
CA PHE A 585 12.13 -5.03 -24.86
C PHE A 585 13.46 -5.34 -25.57
N ASN A 586 14.26 -6.26 -25.02
CA ASN A 586 15.47 -6.77 -25.67
C ASN A 586 15.12 -7.77 -26.79
N PRO A 587 15.75 -7.68 -27.98
CA PRO A 587 15.54 -8.66 -29.03
C PRO A 587 15.71 -10.12 -28.56
N GLY A 588 14.69 -10.95 -28.79
CA GLY A 588 14.69 -12.37 -28.42
C GLY A 588 14.41 -12.67 -26.94
N GLN A 589 14.24 -11.65 -26.09
CA GLN A 589 13.77 -11.85 -24.71
C GLN A 589 12.36 -12.44 -24.72
N THR A 590 12.13 -13.48 -23.92
CA THR A 590 10.78 -14.01 -23.71
C THR A 590 9.96 -13.03 -22.87
N VAL A 591 8.77 -12.66 -23.36
CA VAL A 591 7.82 -11.74 -22.74
C VAL A 591 6.50 -12.46 -22.53
N ASP A 592 5.98 -12.41 -21.30
CA ASP A 592 4.63 -12.89 -21.02
C ASP A 592 3.62 -11.81 -21.39
N VAL A 593 2.77 -12.10 -22.36
CA VAL A 593 1.72 -11.20 -22.88
C VAL A 593 0.37 -11.70 -22.43
N ARG A 594 -0.43 -10.82 -21.84
CA ARG A 594 -1.78 -11.09 -21.37
C ARG A 594 -2.78 -10.26 -22.16
N VAL A 595 -3.93 -10.85 -22.42
CA VAL A 595 -5.07 -10.18 -23.07
C VAL A 595 -6.32 -10.41 -22.21
N CYS A 596 -6.98 -9.33 -21.82
CA CYS A 596 -8.29 -9.38 -21.14
C CYS A 596 -9.36 -8.69 -21.98
N SER A 597 -10.61 -9.14 -21.83
CA SER A 597 -11.76 -8.63 -22.57
C SER A 597 -13.04 -9.06 -21.86
N ASN A 598 -14.11 -8.27 -21.95
CA ASN A 598 -15.46 -8.71 -21.56
C ASN A 598 -16.14 -9.58 -22.63
N ALA A 599 -15.50 -9.78 -23.79
CA ALA A 599 -16.02 -10.62 -24.86
C ALA A 599 -15.66 -12.10 -24.62
N PRO A 600 -16.51 -13.04 -25.09
CA PRO A 600 -16.32 -14.47 -24.82
C PRO A 600 -15.12 -15.10 -25.53
N ARG A 601 -14.45 -14.40 -26.45
CA ARG A 601 -13.29 -14.93 -27.17
C ARG A 601 -12.33 -13.83 -27.59
N VAL A 602 -11.03 -14.10 -27.45
CA VAL A 602 -9.96 -13.23 -27.93
C VAL A 602 -8.95 -13.99 -28.80
N GLU A 603 -8.24 -13.29 -29.68
CA GLU A 603 -7.12 -13.82 -30.46
C GLU A 603 -6.02 -12.78 -30.58
N LEU A 604 -4.77 -13.19 -30.33
CA LEU A 604 -3.60 -12.33 -30.38
C LEU A 604 -2.80 -12.60 -31.67
N PHE A 605 -2.30 -11.53 -32.28
CA PHE A 605 -1.44 -11.57 -33.47
C PHE A 605 -0.13 -10.84 -33.20
N LEU A 606 0.98 -11.41 -33.64
CA LEU A 606 2.28 -10.74 -33.71
C LEU A 606 2.65 -10.56 -35.19
N ASN A 607 2.77 -9.31 -35.64
CA ASN A 607 3.12 -8.98 -37.03
C ASN A 607 2.23 -9.67 -38.09
N GLY A 608 0.95 -9.91 -37.74
CA GLY A 608 -0.03 -10.58 -38.59
C GLY A 608 -0.13 -12.09 -38.42
N ASP A 609 0.82 -12.73 -37.73
CA ASP A 609 0.77 -14.16 -37.42
C ASP A 609 -0.02 -14.40 -36.13
N SER A 610 -0.97 -15.32 -36.15
CA SER A 610 -1.77 -15.68 -34.97
C SER A 610 -0.93 -16.41 -33.92
N MET A 611 -0.96 -15.92 -32.68
CA MET A 611 -0.40 -16.56 -31.48
C MET A 611 -1.37 -17.54 -30.82
N GLY A 612 -2.61 -17.60 -31.30
CA GLY A 612 -3.68 -18.46 -30.80
C GLY A 612 -4.90 -17.67 -30.34
N ALA A 613 -6.05 -18.33 -30.36
CA ALA A 613 -7.30 -17.81 -29.81
C ALA A 613 -7.59 -18.47 -28.45
N PHE A 614 -8.27 -17.74 -27.57
CA PHE A 614 -8.69 -18.18 -26.26
C PHE A 614 -10.16 -17.83 -26.03
N ASP A 615 -10.94 -18.82 -25.59
CA ASP A 615 -12.34 -18.64 -25.21
C ASP A 615 -12.39 -18.33 -23.70
N ILE A 616 -13.04 -17.24 -23.32
CA ILE A 616 -13.19 -16.78 -21.94
C ILE A 616 -14.57 -17.19 -21.43
N ASP A 617 -14.62 -18.06 -20.43
CA ASP A 617 -15.86 -18.39 -19.71
C ASP A 617 -16.01 -17.46 -18.51
N HIS A 618 -16.65 -16.29 -18.72
CA HIS A 618 -16.91 -15.33 -17.66
C HIS A 618 -17.81 -15.89 -16.54
N ALA A 619 -18.65 -16.87 -16.85
CA ALA A 619 -19.63 -17.39 -15.89
C ALA A 619 -19.04 -18.44 -14.95
N HIS A 620 -18.17 -19.33 -15.44
CA HIS A 620 -17.65 -20.45 -14.64
C HIS A 620 -16.15 -20.73 -14.83
N GLY A 621 -15.45 -19.95 -15.66
CA GLY A 621 -14.03 -20.16 -15.94
C GLY A 621 -13.15 -19.89 -14.72
N GLU A 622 -12.08 -20.67 -14.59
CA GLU A 622 -11.00 -20.48 -13.60
C GLU A 622 -9.83 -19.62 -14.15
N LYS A 623 -9.94 -19.20 -15.42
CA LYS A 623 -8.98 -18.36 -16.13
C LYS A 623 -9.75 -17.33 -16.95
N LEU A 624 -9.54 -16.05 -16.66
CA LEU A 624 -10.31 -14.92 -17.20
C LEU A 624 -9.51 -14.09 -18.21
N THR A 625 -8.25 -14.48 -18.45
CA THR A 625 -7.32 -13.80 -19.35
C THR A 625 -6.62 -14.81 -20.25
N ALA A 626 -6.27 -14.37 -21.46
CA ALA A 626 -5.44 -15.17 -22.37
C ALA A 626 -3.97 -14.83 -22.12
N ASP A 627 -3.15 -15.82 -21.77
CA ASP A 627 -1.72 -15.64 -21.53
C ASP A 627 -0.89 -16.32 -22.62
N TYR A 628 0.11 -15.61 -23.12
CA TYR A 628 1.05 -16.04 -24.16
C TYR A 628 2.48 -15.81 -23.68
N SER A 629 3.42 -16.64 -24.13
CA SER A 629 4.85 -16.42 -23.88
C SER A 629 5.55 -16.27 -25.23
N ILE A 630 6.02 -15.07 -25.53
CA ILE A 630 6.41 -14.64 -26.88
C ILE A 630 7.84 -14.09 -26.84
N ALA A 631 8.73 -14.58 -27.70
CA ALA A 631 10.03 -13.98 -27.89
C ALA A 631 9.87 -12.61 -28.57
N TYR A 632 10.37 -11.55 -27.92
CA TYR A 632 10.23 -10.19 -28.41
C TYR A 632 10.89 -10.01 -29.78
N ALA A 633 10.08 -9.56 -30.74
CA ALA A 633 10.50 -9.05 -32.03
C ALA A 633 9.84 -7.68 -32.23
N PRO A 634 10.60 -6.64 -32.65
CA PRO A 634 10.02 -5.32 -32.90
C PRO A 634 8.87 -5.41 -33.90
N GLY A 635 7.79 -4.67 -33.64
CA GLY A 635 6.64 -4.64 -34.53
C GLY A 635 5.33 -4.38 -33.80
N GLU A 636 4.28 -5.08 -34.20
CA GLU A 636 2.90 -4.87 -33.74
C GLU A 636 2.34 -6.13 -33.07
N LEU A 637 1.83 -5.97 -31.86
CA LEU A 637 0.87 -6.89 -31.25
C LEU A 637 -0.53 -6.34 -31.46
N LYS A 638 -1.43 -7.20 -31.95
CA LYS A 638 -2.83 -6.87 -32.18
C LYS A 638 -3.72 -7.93 -31.56
N ALA A 639 -4.68 -7.51 -30.73
CA ALA A 639 -5.69 -8.38 -30.14
C ALA A 639 -7.06 -8.07 -30.75
N LEU A 640 -7.81 -9.12 -31.06
CA LEU A 640 -9.18 -9.04 -31.54
C LEU A 640 -10.10 -9.74 -30.54
N ALA A 641 -11.21 -9.10 -30.17
CA ALA A 641 -12.28 -9.70 -29.37
C ALA A 641 -13.48 -10.04 -30.26
N TYR A 642 -14.10 -11.20 -30.00
CA TYR A 642 -15.17 -11.74 -30.81
C TYR A 642 -16.45 -11.99 -29.99
N ASP A 643 -17.62 -11.79 -30.60
CA ASP A 643 -18.90 -12.27 -30.07
C ASP A 643 -19.07 -13.80 -30.26
N GLU A 644 -20.16 -14.39 -29.73
CA GLU A 644 -20.44 -15.83 -29.88
C GLU A 644 -20.69 -16.23 -31.34
N GLY A 645 -20.98 -15.25 -32.21
CA GLY A 645 -21.12 -15.44 -33.66
C GLY A 645 -19.80 -15.40 -34.42
N GLY A 646 -18.67 -15.19 -33.75
CA GLY A 646 -17.34 -15.07 -34.35
C GLY A 646 -17.08 -13.73 -35.05
N ARG A 647 -17.85 -12.68 -34.74
CA ARG A 647 -17.62 -11.34 -35.31
C ARG A 647 -16.68 -10.54 -34.41
N VAL A 648 -15.72 -9.85 -35.01
CA VAL A 648 -14.86 -8.90 -34.30
C VAL A 648 -15.69 -7.73 -33.80
N ILE A 649 -15.66 -7.48 -32.49
CA ILE A 649 -16.42 -6.40 -31.82
C ILE A 649 -15.53 -5.37 -31.13
N ALA A 650 -14.27 -5.70 -30.85
CA ALA A 650 -13.27 -4.76 -30.35
C ALA A 650 -11.87 -5.16 -30.83
N GLU A 651 -10.97 -4.17 -30.90
CA GLU A 651 -9.55 -4.37 -31.18
C GLU A 651 -8.69 -3.52 -30.25
N ASP A 652 -7.50 -4.01 -29.94
CA ASP A 652 -6.44 -3.27 -29.26
C ASP A 652 -5.09 -3.55 -29.93
N ILE A 653 -4.22 -2.55 -29.93
CA ILE A 653 -2.95 -2.59 -30.64
C ILE A 653 -1.86 -1.93 -29.80
N THR A 654 -0.77 -2.67 -29.57
CA THR A 654 0.47 -2.14 -28.99
C THR A 654 1.64 -2.35 -29.95
N ARG A 655 2.52 -1.36 -30.05
CA ARG A 655 3.64 -1.34 -31.00
C ARG A 655 4.95 -1.07 -30.30
N SER A 656 6.04 -1.55 -30.90
CA SER A 656 7.37 -1.06 -30.57
C SER A 656 7.50 0.41 -30.94
N PHE A 657 8.17 1.18 -30.08
CA PHE A 657 8.28 2.62 -30.19
C PHE A 657 9.72 3.10 -30.03
N GLY A 658 10.00 4.26 -30.62
CA GLY A 658 11.29 4.94 -30.51
C GLY A 658 11.43 5.79 -29.24
N ASP A 659 12.48 6.63 -29.20
CA ASP A 659 12.59 7.67 -28.19
C ASP A 659 11.46 8.70 -28.31
N ALA A 660 11.09 9.28 -27.17
CA ALA A 660 10.12 10.37 -27.13
C ALA A 660 10.57 11.50 -28.07
N ALA A 661 9.67 11.95 -28.94
CA ALA A 661 9.89 13.02 -29.90
C ALA A 661 8.99 14.23 -29.66
N ARG A 662 7.86 14.05 -28.97
CA ARG A 662 6.96 15.13 -28.55
C ARG A 662 6.16 14.77 -27.30
N LEU A 663 5.61 15.77 -26.65
CA LEU A 663 4.55 15.60 -25.66
C LEU A 663 3.19 15.75 -26.34
N GLU A 664 2.25 14.89 -25.98
CA GLU A 664 0.83 15.04 -26.28
C GLU A 664 0.11 15.47 -25.01
N VAL A 665 -0.72 16.51 -25.12
CA VAL A 665 -1.44 17.09 -23.98
C VAL A 665 -2.94 17.06 -24.25
N SER A 666 -3.71 16.53 -23.29
CA SER A 666 -5.16 16.40 -23.39
C SER A 666 -5.81 16.87 -22.09
N ALA A 667 -6.83 17.72 -22.19
CA ALA A 667 -7.60 18.15 -21.03
C ALA A 667 -8.91 17.36 -20.96
N ASP A 668 -9.33 17.00 -19.74
CA ASP A 668 -10.63 16.37 -19.49
C ASP A 668 -11.81 17.28 -19.88
N LYS A 669 -11.61 18.60 -19.82
CA LYS A 669 -12.51 19.61 -20.34
C LYS A 669 -11.75 20.82 -20.89
N SER A 670 -12.30 21.42 -21.94
CA SER A 670 -11.78 22.64 -22.57
C SER A 670 -12.30 23.94 -21.95
N VAL A 671 -13.34 23.85 -21.11
CA VAL A 671 -14.00 24.99 -20.48
C VAL A 671 -14.09 24.76 -18.97
N VAL A 672 -13.72 25.77 -18.20
CA VAL A 672 -13.89 25.80 -16.73
C VAL A 672 -14.79 26.98 -16.34
N ARG A 673 -15.53 26.82 -15.24
CA ARG A 673 -16.34 27.90 -14.65
C ARG A 673 -15.44 28.83 -13.86
N ALA A 674 -15.59 30.14 -14.05
CA ALA A 674 -14.91 31.17 -13.27
C ALA A 674 -15.49 31.32 -11.85
N ASP A 675 -15.68 30.20 -11.14
CA ASP A 675 -16.29 30.15 -9.79
C ASP A 675 -15.23 30.02 -8.67
N GLY A 676 -13.96 29.82 -9.03
CA GLY A 676 -12.83 29.67 -8.12
C GLY A 676 -12.70 28.27 -7.49
N ARG A 677 -13.60 27.34 -7.81
CA ARG A 677 -13.59 25.96 -7.29
C ARG A 677 -13.49 24.90 -8.39
N ASP A 678 -13.91 25.22 -9.61
CA ASP A 678 -13.81 24.33 -10.76
C ASP A 678 -12.33 24.07 -11.11
N ILE A 679 -12.03 22.84 -11.52
CA ILE A 679 -10.67 22.37 -11.85
C ILE A 679 -10.68 21.59 -13.14
N ALA A 680 -9.65 21.72 -13.98
CA ALA A 680 -9.41 20.89 -15.15
C ALA A 680 -8.16 20.02 -14.95
N TYR A 681 -8.21 18.80 -15.49
CA TYR A 681 -7.13 17.84 -15.47
C TYR A 681 -6.48 17.75 -16.84
N ILE A 682 -5.18 18.02 -16.93
CA ILE A 682 -4.42 17.91 -18.17
C ILE A 682 -3.50 16.70 -18.07
N GLU A 683 -3.79 15.68 -18.88
CA GLU A 683 -2.92 14.53 -19.07
C GLU A 683 -1.82 14.88 -20.07
N VAL A 684 -0.58 14.52 -19.73
CA VAL A 684 0.61 14.73 -20.56
C VAL A 684 1.22 13.36 -20.85
N SER A 685 1.36 13.01 -22.12
CA SER A 685 1.91 11.73 -22.58
C SER A 685 3.10 11.93 -23.51
N ALA A 686 4.10 11.04 -23.49
CA ALA A 686 5.19 11.06 -24.46
C ALA A 686 4.87 10.20 -25.69
N LEU A 687 5.09 10.75 -26.88
CA LEU A 687 4.96 10.03 -28.15
C LEU A 687 6.28 10.05 -28.92
N ASP A 688 6.58 8.97 -29.64
CA ASP A 688 7.73 8.90 -30.55
C ASP A 688 7.48 9.67 -31.87
N SER A 689 8.44 9.60 -32.80
CA SER A 689 8.34 10.28 -34.10
C SER A 689 7.22 9.75 -34.99
N ASP A 690 6.81 8.50 -34.79
CA ASP A 690 5.75 7.83 -35.56
C ASP A 690 4.37 7.98 -34.90
N GLY A 691 4.33 8.56 -33.69
CA GLY A 691 3.12 8.81 -32.92
C GLY A 691 2.72 7.63 -32.02
N ASN A 692 3.59 6.66 -31.79
CA ASN A 692 3.36 5.61 -30.81
C ASN A 692 3.59 6.15 -29.40
N PHE A 693 2.82 5.65 -28.44
CA PHE A 693 2.98 5.98 -27.03
C PHE A 693 4.25 5.36 -26.46
N CYS A 694 5.16 6.18 -25.94
CA CYS A 694 6.38 5.74 -25.29
C CYS A 694 6.09 5.29 -23.85
N ALA A 695 5.62 4.05 -23.70
CA ALA A 695 5.09 3.53 -22.44
C ALA A 695 6.10 3.44 -21.28
N ASN A 696 7.40 3.57 -21.55
CA ASN A 696 8.48 3.59 -20.55
C ASN A 696 9.19 4.97 -20.46
N ALA A 697 8.63 6.03 -21.05
CA ALA A 697 9.26 7.34 -21.03
C ALA A 697 9.26 7.98 -19.63
N GLY A 698 10.43 8.48 -19.23
CA GLY A 698 10.69 9.14 -17.95
C GLY A 698 11.02 10.63 -18.05
N ASN A 699 10.71 11.27 -19.18
CA ASN A 699 11.14 12.65 -19.48
C ASN A 699 10.75 13.64 -18.37
N ARG A 700 11.65 14.57 -18.06
CA ARG A 700 11.39 15.71 -17.16
C ARG A 700 10.52 16.74 -17.87
N VAL A 701 9.41 17.16 -17.24
CA VAL A 701 8.48 18.14 -17.79
C VAL A 701 8.32 19.32 -16.84
N ASN A 702 8.47 20.54 -17.36
CA ASN A 702 8.24 21.80 -16.66
C ASN A 702 6.93 22.42 -17.13
N VAL A 703 6.16 22.98 -16.20
CA VAL A 703 4.79 23.48 -16.44
C VAL A 703 4.69 24.95 -16.07
N THR A 704 4.15 25.77 -16.98
CA THR A 704 3.78 27.15 -16.69
C THR A 704 2.31 27.40 -17.04
N VAL A 705 1.64 28.21 -16.21
CA VAL A 705 0.22 28.57 -16.37
C VAL A 705 0.09 30.08 -16.41
N GLU A 706 -0.58 30.60 -17.44
CA GLU A 706 -0.82 32.02 -17.65
C GLU A 706 -2.32 32.28 -17.89
N GLY A 707 -2.78 33.48 -17.51
CA GLY A 707 -4.16 33.93 -17.74
C GLY A 707 -5.11 33.60 -16.60
N ALA A 708 -6.36 33.26 -16.94
CA ALA A 708 -7.49 33.11 -16.02
C ALA A 708 -7.53 31.75 -15.30
N GLY A 709 -6.37 31.24 -14.89
CA GLY A 709 -6.23 29.92 -14.25
C GLY A 709 -4.94 29.83 -13.42
N ARG A 710 -4.83 28.78 -12.61
CA ARG A 710 -3.69 28.55 -11.72
C ARG A 710 -3.32 27.08 -11.64
N LEU A 711 -2.04 26.76 -11.48
CA LEU A 711 -1.60 25.40 -11.18
C LEU A 711 -1.95 25.06 -9.72
N LEU A 712 -2.56 23.90 -9.50
CA LEU A 712 -2.89 23.36 -8.18
C LEU A 712 -1.96 22.21 -7.76
N GLY A 713 -1.35 21.51 -8.71
CA GLY A 713 -0.38 20.45 -8.43
C GLY A 713 -0.04 19.62 -9.66
N LEU A 714 1.01 18.81 -9.52
CA LEU A 714 1.48 17.85 -10.51
C LEU A 714 1.55 16.46 -9.90
N ASP A 715 1.18 15.44 -10.65
CA ASP A 715 1.26 14.03 -10.24
C ASP A 715 1.67 13.14 -11.41
N ASN A 716 2.22 11.96 -11.15
CA ASN A 716 2.48 10.92 -12.14
C ASN A 716 2.16 9.51 -11.62
N GLY A 717 1.71 9.36 -10.37
CA GLY A 717 1.40 8.06 -9.77
C GLY A 717 2.61 7.25 -9.32
N ASP A 718 3.85 7.75 -9.46
CA ASP A 718 5.04 7.04 -9.00
C ASP A 718 5.24 7.24 -7.49
N SER A 719 5.20 6.13 -6.75
CA SER A 719 5.44 6.13 -5.31
C SER A 719 6.91 6.43 -4.96
N THR A 720 7.85 6.25 -5.89
CA THR A 720 9.28 6.54 -5.70
C THR A 720 9.68 7.97 -6.10
N ASP A 721 8.77 8.76 -6.68
CA ASP A 721 9.01 10.14 -7.09
C ASP A 721 8.72 11.12 -5.94
N TYR A 722 9.79 11.62 -5.30
CA TYR A 722 9.71 12.55 -4.19
C TYR A 722 9.62 14.03 -4.60
N ASP A 723 9.56 14.35 -5.90
CA ASP A 723 9.27 15.71 -6.32
C ASP A 723 7.95 16.19 -5.71
N GLN A 724 7.91 17.47 -5.36
CA GLN A 724 6.78 18.05 -4.64
C GLN A 724 5.50 17.97 -5.47
N TYR A 725 4.39 17.52 -4.86
CA TYR A 725 3.06 17.61 -5.48
C TYR A 725 2.70 19.07 -5.82
N LYS A 726 3.12 20.00 -4.95
CA LYS A 726 2.99 21.44 -5.10
C LYS A 726 4.26 22.05 -5.73
N GLY A 727 4.57 21.65 -6.95
CA GLY A 727 5.71 22.13 -7.73
C GLY A 727 5.37 22.46 -9.19
N THR A 728 6.35 22.91 -9.97
CA THR A 728 6.20 23.26 -11.40
C THR A 728 6.97 22.33 -12.34
N SER A 729 7.56 21.26 -11.82
CA SER A 729 8.33 20.29 -12.59
C SER A 729 8.13 18.88 -12.03
N ARG A 730 7.92 17.90 -12.90
CA ARG A 730 7.79 16.46 -12.55
C ARG A 730 8.26 15.59 -13.71
N ARG A 731 8.71 14.35 -13.45
CA ARG A 731 8.96 13.36 -14.51
C ARG A 731 7.67 12.72 -15.00
N LEU A 732 7.67 12.29 -16.25
CA LEU A 732 6.76 11.25 -16.68
C LEU A 732 7.07 9.95 -15.92
N PHE A 733 6.03 9.20 -15.55
CA PHE A 733 6.16 7.84 -15.08
C PHE A 733 5.40 6.94 -16.05
N SER A 734 6.08 5.93 -16.59
CA SER A 734 5.55 5.06 -17.65
C SER A 734 4.85 5.86 -18.75
N GLY A 735 5.55 6.90 -19.23
CA GLY A 735 5.11 7.77 -20.32
C GLY A 735 4.08 8.84 -19.98
N LYS A 736 3.57 8.95 -18.75
CA LYS A 736 2.49 9.88 -18.38
C LYS A 736 2.77 10.72 -17.14
N MET A 737 2.20 11.92 -17.11
CA MET A 737 1.99 12.73 -15.90
C MET A 737 0.68 13.53 -16.01
N LEU A 738 0.27 14.15 -14.90
CA LEU A 738 -0.94 14.92 -14.74
C LEU A 738 -0.60 16.33 -14.22
N ALA A 739 -1.25 17.35 -14.79
CA ALA A 739 -1.28 18.70 -14.26
C ALA A 739 -2.72 19.12 -13.93
N VAL A 740 -2.95 19.64 -12.71
CA VAL A 740 -4.28 20.07 -12.25
C VAL A 740 -4.37 21.59 -12.26
N ILE A 741 -5.32 22.12 -13.02
CA ILE A 741 -5.52 23.56 -13.23
C ILE A 741 -6.79 24.01 -12.53
N GLY A 742 -6.65 24.91 -11.55
CA GLY A 742 -7.79 25.53 -10.88
C GLY A 742 -8.27 26.77 -11.61
N SER A 743 -9.58 26.99 -11.59
CA SER A 743 -10.20 28.25 -11.99
C SER A 743 -9.88 29.38 -10.99
N VAL A 744 -10.04 30.61 -11.46
CA VAL A 744 -10.12 31.81 -10.63
C VAL A 744 -11.48 32.49 -10.88
N ARG A 745 -11.80 33.57 -10.15
CA ARG A 745 -13.07 34.29 -10.31
C ARG A 745 -13.16 35.12 -11.60
N GLU A 746 -12.01 35.39 -12.22
CA GLU A 746 -11.93 36.11 -13.49
C GLU A 746 -12.13 35.14 -14.65
N SER A 747 -13.06 35.47 -15.57
CA SER A 747 -13.21 34.75 -16.84
C SER A 747 -12.16 35.21 -17.85
N GLY A 748 -11.71 34.31 -18.72
CA GLY A 748 -10.72 34.62 -19.76
C GLY A 748 -10.01 33.36 -20.27
N GLY A 749 -9.04 33.53 -21.16
CA GLY A 749 -8.23 32.42 -21.64
C GLY A 749 -7.21 31.95 -20.59
N ILE A 750 -6.99 30.64 -20.54
CA ILE A 750 -5.95 29.99 -19.76
C ILE A 750 -4.98 29.38 -20.76
N THR A 751 -3.68 29.70 -20.66
CA THR A 751 -2.64 29.06 -21.46
C THR A 751 -1.74 28.24 -20.54
N VAL A 752 -1.64 26.95 -20.81
CA VAL A 752 -0.74 26.04 -20.09
C VAL A 752 0.33 25.56 -21.06
N ARG A 753 1.61 25.77 -20.68
CA ARG A 753 2.77 25.38 -21.47
C ARG A 753 3.54 24.29 -20.75
N PHE A 754 3.95 23.29 -21.51
CA PHE A 754 4.76 22.16 -21.09
C PHE A 754 6.06 22.16 -21.89
N THR A 755 7.19 22.15 -21.19
CA THR A 755 8.53 22.07 -21.81
C THR A 755 9.29 20.88 -21.27
N SER A 756 10.09 20.23 -22.11
CA SER A 756 10.93 19.09 -21.71
C SER A 756 12.26 19.16 -22.47
N PRO A 757 13.41 18.99 -21.80
CA PRO A 757 14.71 19.02 -22.46
C PRO A 757 14.78 18.06 -23.67
N GLY A 758 15.18 18.59 -24.83
CA GLY A 758 15.28 17.81 -26.07
C GLY A 758 13.97 17.61 -26.84
N LEU A 759 12.81 18.02 -26.30
CA LEU A 759 11.51 17.91 -26.97
C LEU A 759 10.95 19.29 -27.36
N PRO A 760 10.09 19.37 -28.40
CA PRO A 760 9.37 20.60 -28.72
C PRO A 760 8.35 20.96 -27.62
N ASP A 761 8.20 22.27 -27.36
CA ASP A 761 7.16 22.81 -26.49
C ASP A 761 5.76 22.32 -26.87
N SER A 762 4.95 22.01 -25.86
CA SER A 762 3.52 21.72 -26.01
C SER A 762 2.68 22.75 -25.26
N VAL A 763 1.59 23.20 -25.87
CA VAL A 763 0.72 24.25 -25.31
C VAL A 763 -0.73 23.85 -25.48
N ILE A 764 -1.50 23.95 -24.41
CA ILE A 764 -2.96 23.80 -24.44
C ILE A 764 -3.62 25.09 -23.95
N ARG A 765 -4.79 25.40 -24.53
CA ARG A 765 -5.59 26.56 -24.15
C ARG A 765 -6.95 26.09 -23.66
N LEU A 766 -7.38 26.63 -22.52
CA LEU A 766 -8.69 26.42 -21.93
C LEU A 766 -9.40 27.77 -21.81
N ASP A 767 -10.73 27.74 -21.77
CA ASP A 767 -11.54 28.93 -21.56
C ASP A 767 -12.16 28.91 -20.16
N SER A 768 -11.89 29.95 -19.37
CA SER A 768 -12.61 30.24 -18.13
C SER A 768 -13.83 31.10 -18.46
N VAL A 769 -15.03 30.53 -18.36
CA VAL A 769 -16.29 31.23 -18.71
C VAL A 769 -16.95 31.86 -17.48
N PRO A 770 -17.65 33.00 -17.63
CA PRO A 770 -18.39 33.59 -16.53
C PRO A 770 -19.34 32.57 -15.89
N ALA A 771 -19.27 32.43 -14.58
CA ALA A 771 -20.16 31.61 -13.78
C ALA A 771 -20.76 32.45 -12.65
N ALA A 772 -21.82 31.94 -12.02
CA ALA A 772 -22.34 32.56 -10.81
C ALA A 772 -21.23 32.53 -9.74
N GLU A 773 -20.89 33.71 -9.20
CA GLU A 773 -19.95 33.77 -8.08
C GLU A 773 -20.50 32.93 -6.92
N ILE A 774 -19.65 32.12 -6.31
CA ILE A 774 -19.95 31.38 -5.09
C ILE A 774 -19.42 32.23 -3.93
N PRO A 775 -20.26 33.03 -3.24
CA PRO A 775 -19.78 33.90 -2.18
C PRO A 775 -19.16 33.06 -1.07
N GLY A 776 -17.97 33.45 -0.61
CA GLY A 776 -17.24 32.71 0.42
C GLY A 776 -16.31 31.61 -0.10
N ALA A 777 -16.18 31.38 -1.41
CA ALA A 777 -15.20 30.45 -1.97
C ALA A 777 -13.79 31.05 -2.05
N SER A 778 -12.74 30.25 -1.83
CA SER A 778 -11.33 30.72 -1.91
C SER A 778 -10.62 30.25 -3.18
N CYS A 779 -9.75 31.09 -3.75
CA CYS A 779 -8.92 30.74 -4.91
C CYS A 779 -7.58 31.52 -4.98
N SER A 780 -6.98 31.75 -3.81
CA SER A 780 -5.78 32.54 -3.57
C SER A 780 -4.46 31.77 -3.68
N GLU A 781 -4.43 30.46 -3.45
CA GLU A 781 -3.22 29.63 -3.54
C GLU A 781 -2.58 29.76 -4.95
N ARG A 782 -1.25 29.79 -4.98
CA ARG A 782 -0.46 29.79 -6.22
C ARG A 782 0.72 28.85 -6.03
N VAL A 783 0.73 27.74 -6.78
CA VAL A 783 1.89 26.84 -6.84
C VAL A 783 3.06 27.59 -7.49
N SER A 784 4.23 27.45 -6.88
CA SER A 784 5.47 28.07 -7.35
C SER A 784 6.55 27.02 -7.56
N ALA A 785 7.74 27.42 -8.02
CA ALA A 785 8.86 26.51 -8.16
C ALA A 785 9.25 25.93 -6.79
N ALA A 786 9.41 24.62 -6.75
CA ALA A 786 9.87 23.86 -5.59
C ALA A 786 11.19 23.14 -5.93
N PRO A 787 11.98 22.75 -4.92
CA PRO A 787 13.16 21.92 -5.15
C PRO A 787 12.80 20.63 -5.91
N THR A 788 13.67 20.24 -6.84
CA THR A 788 13.61 18.93 -7.48
C THR A 788 14.34 17.94 -6.58
N GLU A 789 13.62 16.93 -6.10
CA GLU A 789 14.14 15.87 -5.24
C GLU A 789 14.69 14.71 -6.07
N CYS A 790 14.13 14.50 -7.27
CA CYS A 790 14.51 13.42 -8.18
C CYS A 790 15.25 13.96 -9.41
N GLY A 791 16.57 14.12 -9.33
CA GLY A 791 17.39 14.59 -10.46
C GLY A 791 17.38 16.12 -10.65
N ARG A 792 17.23 16.61 -11.88
CA ARG A 792 17.30 18.05 -12.24
C ARG A 792 16.21 18.48 -13.21
N THR A 793 15.88 19.77 -13.25
CA THR A 793 14.81 20.31 -14.13
C THR A 793 15.18 20.37 -15.61
N ASP A 794 16.48 20.31 -15.94
CA ASP A 794 17.05 20.36 -17.28
C ASP A 794 17.61 19.00 -17.75
N GLU A 795 17.30 17.92 -17.05
CA GLU A 795 17.85 16.59 -17.31
C GLU A 795 17.23 15.84 -18.50
N ILE A 796 18.00 14.89 -19.03
CA ILE A 796 17.52 13.84 -19.95
C ILE A 796 17.83 12.47 -19.32
N PRO A 797 16.85 11.77 -18.72
CA PRO A 797 17.10 10.50 -18.06
C PRO A 797 17.30 9.36 -19.07
N VAL A 798 18.00 8.30 -18.64
CA VAL A 798 18.06 7.04 -19.38
C VAL A 798 16.68 6.39 -19.33
N ARG A 799 16.07 6.22 -20.50
CA ARG A 799 14.74 5.61 -20.68
C ARG A 799 14.82 4.09 -20.81
N LYS A 800 15.74 3.60 -21.65
CA LYS A 800 15.90 2.17 -21.96
C LYS A 800 17.37 1.83 -22.13
N ILE A 801 17.73 0.61 -21.75
CA ILE A 801 18.99 -0.03 -22.12
C ILE A 801 18.66 -1.29 -22.91
N GLU A 802 19.01 -1.32 -24.19
CA GLU A 802 18.86 -2.54 -24.99
C GLU A 802 20.14 -3.38 -24.91
N LEU A 803 20.02 -4.58 -24.36
CA LEU A 803 21.12 -5.53 -24.23
C LEU A 803 21.12 -6.46 -25.45
N ARG A 804 22.18 -6.38 -26.26
CA ARG A 804 22.34 -7.19 -27.47
C ARG A 804 23.37 -8.30 -27.26
N ALA A 805 22.98 -9.54 -27.57
CA ALA A 805 23.86 -10.69 -27.55
C ALA A 805 23.60 -11.57 -28.79
N ASP A 806 24.64 -12.23 -29.30
CA ASP A 806 24.51 -13.11 -30.47
C ASP A 806 23.78 -14.43 -30.16
N ARG A 807 23.67 -14.78 -28.87
CA ARG A 807 22.99 -15.97 -28.36
C ARG A 807 22.65 -15.78 -26.88
N LEU A 808 21.68 -16.55 -26.39
CA LEU A 808 21.23 -16.55 -25.00
C LEU A 808 21.46 -17.90 -24.27
N LEU A 809 22.10 -18.86 -24.95
CA LEU A 809 22.39 -20.21 -24.44
C LEU A 809 23.89 -20.41 -24.25
N PHE A 810 24.28 -20.76 -23.02
CA PHE A 810 25.61 -21.22 -22.63
C PHE A 810 25.68 -22.75 -22.70
N THR A 811 26.79 -23.25 -23.21
CA THR A 811 27.09 -24.68 -23.32
C THR A 811 28.53 -24.96 -22.90
N GLU A 812 28.94 -26.22 -22.80
CA GLU A 812 30.33 -26.57 -22.51
C GLU A 812 31.33 -25.90 -23.48
N ASP A 813 30.98 -25.85 -24.76
CA ASP A 813 31.75 -25.20 -25.85
C ASP A 813 31.64 -23.67 -25.87
N CYS A 814 30.71 -23.07 -25.13
CA CYS A 814 30.42 -21.64 -25.14
C CYS A 814 30.05 -21.17 -23.73
N ARG A 815 31.08 -20.96 -22.91
CA ARG A 815 30.94 -20.55 -21.50
C ARG A 815 30.93 -19.04 -21.29
N GLU A 816 31.25 -18.27 -22.32
CA GLU A 816 31.31 -16.81 -22.28
C GLU A 816 30.49 -16.22 -23.44
N ILE A 817 29.67 -15.21 -23.13
CA ILE A 817 28.86 -14.47 -24.09
C ILE A 817 29.10 -12.98 -23.85
N ARG A 818 29.41 -12.25 -24.92
CA ARG A 818 29.54 -10.78 -24.89
C ARG A 818 28.18 -10.15 -25.13
N VAL A 819 27.81 -9.21 -24.26
CA VAL A 819 26.58 -8.43 -24.33
C VAL A 819 26.93 -6.96 -24.56
N THR A 820 26.35 -6.35 -25.59
CA THR A 820 26.57 -4.94 -25.93
C THR A 820 25.35 -4.11 -25.52
N PRO A 821 25.48 -3.14 -24.59
CA PRO A 821 24.39 -2.24 -24.23
C PRO A 821 24.22 -1.12 -25.27
N VAL A 822 22.97 -0.77 -25.57
CA VAL A 822 22.61 0.44 -26.34
C VAL A 822 21.70 1.30 -25.48
N ILE A 823 22.12 2.54 -25.25
CA ILE A 823 21.47 3.47 -24.32
C ILE A 823 20.51 4.38 -25.08
N PHE A 824 19.30 4.53 -24.54
CA PHE A 824 18.24 5.35 -25.12
C PHE A 824 17.70 6.37 -24.10
N PRO A 825 17.64 7.67 -24.46
CA PRO A 825 18.20 8.25 -25.68
C PRO A 825 19.73 8.27 -25.64
N ALA A 826 20.38 8.36 -26.80
CA ALA A 826 21.84 8.33 -26.92
C ALA A 826 22.55 9.49 -26.22
N ASN A 827 21.83 10.57 -25.91
CA ASN A 827 22.31 11.75 -25.20
C ASN A 827 21.79 11.83 -23.76
N ALA A 828 21.42 10.70 -23.14
CA ALA A 828 21.00 10.67 -21.75
C ALA A 828 22.13 11.10 -20.79
N ASP A 829 21.79 11.92 -19.79
CA ASP A 829 22.74 12.50 -18.85
C ASP A 829 23.37 11.46 -17.90
N TYR A 830 22.64 10.37 -17.61
CA TYR A 830 23.01 9.36 -16.62
C TYR A 830 23.54 8.06 -17.23
N ALA A 831 24.03 8.12 -18.48
CA ALA A 831 24.59 6.97 -19.19
C ALA A 831 25.79 6.33 -18.45
N ASP A 832 26.58 7.14 -17.74
CA ASP A 832 27.75 6.67 -16.98
C ASP A 832 27.36 6.06 -15.60
N ASP A 833 26.10 6.18 -15.18
CA ASP A 833 25.58 5.65 -13.91
C ASP A 833 24.95 4.25 -14.06
N ILE A 834 25.19 3.57 -15.18
CA ILE A 834 24.63 2.24 -15.46
C ILE A 834 25.37 1.18 -14.65
N GLU A 835 24.61 0.40 -13.88
CA GLU A 835 25.09 -0.75 -13.12
C GLU A 835 24.54 -2.06 -13.66
N TYR A 836 25.37 -3.10 -13.64
CA TYR A 836 24.98 -4.45 -14.05
C TYR A 836 24.95 -5.42 -12.86
N ARG A 837 23.99 -6.36 -12.88
CA ARG A 837 23.94 -7.47 -11.92
C ARG A 837 23.56 -8.77 -12.61
N ILE A 838 24.10 -9.88 -12.10
CA ILE A 838 23.61 -11.22 -12.41
C ILE A 838 22.62 -11.63 -11.33
N THR A 839 21.39 -11.93 -11.73
CA THR A 839 20.31 -12.29 -10.80
C THR A 839 19.59 -13.56 -11.24
N THR A 840 18.78 -14.14 -10.35
CA THR A 840 17.68 -15.03 -10.72
C THR A 840 16.61 -14.25 -11.50
N GLU A 841 15.62 -14.97 -12.02
CA GLU A 841 14.43 -14.35 -12.66
C GLU A 841 13.68 -13.42 -11.68
N THR A 842 13.60 -13.81 -10.40
CA THR A 842 13.00 -13.04 -9.30
C THR A 842 13.91 -11.92 -8.74
N GLY A 843 15.04 -11.64 -9.38
CA GLY A 843 15.90 -10.49 -9.06
C GLY A 843 16.87 -10.67 -7.91
N ILE A 844 17.11 -11.90 -7.49
CA ILE A 844 18.04 -12.20 -6.40
C ILE A 844 19.44 -12.36 -6.98
N VAL A 845 20.44 -11.63 -6.46
CA VAL A 845 21.82 -11.78 -6.91
C VAL A 845 22.27 -13.23 -6.73
N THR A 846 22.81 -13.82 -7.80
CA THR A 846 23.15 -15.26 -7.85
C THR A 846 24.57 -15.50 -8.32
N GLY A 847 25.20 -16.56 -7.80
CA GLY A 847 26.50 -17.06 -8.23
C GLY A 847 26.45 -17.94 -9.49
N ALA A 848 25.28 -18.12 -10.12
CA ALA A 848 25.12 -18.96 -11.31
C ALA A 848 25.96 -18.48 -12.51
N ALA A 849 26.29 -17.19 -12.55
CA ALA A 849 27.20 -16.60 -13.53
C ALA A 849 27.99 -15.44 -12.90
N GLU A 850 29.03 -15.00 -13.60
CA GLU A 850 29.75 -13.77 -13.31
C GLU A 850 29.86 -12.91 -14.56
N PHE A 851 30.28 -11.66 -14.41
CA PHE A 851 30.52 -10.78 -15.55
C PHE A 851 31.73 -9.90 -15.34
N THR A 852 32.33 -9.47 -16.46
CA THR A 852 33.34 -8.42 -16.50
C THR A 852 32.87 -7.30 -17.42
N GLN A 853 32.96 -6.06 -16.97
CA GLN A 853 32.68 -4.89 -17.79
C GLN A 853 33.95 -4.50 -18.56
N GLU A 854 33.79 -4.32 -19.85
CA GLU A 854 34.85 -4.00 -20.80
C GLU A 854 35.01 -2.48 -20.95
N PRO A 855 36.18 -1.97 -21.42
CA PRO A 855 36.42 -0.53 -21.57
C PRO A 855 35.49 0.19 -22.55
N ASP A 856 34.88 -0.55 -23.48
CA ASP A 856 33.88 -0.04 -24.44
C ASP A 856 32.44 -0.12 -23.91
N GLY A 857 32.26 -0.46 -22.63
CA GLY A 857 30.97 -0.57 -21.96
C GLY A 857 30.26 -1.91 -22.15
N ALA A 858 30.76 -2.80 -23.00
CA ALA A 858 30.22 -4.14 -23.17
C ALA A 858 30.42 -4.97 -21.89
N VAL A 859 29.59 -6.00 -21.73
CA VAL A 859 29.63 -6.91 -20.59
C VAL A 859 29.90 -8.33 -21.09
N THR A 860 31.00 -8.92 -20.67
CA THR A 860 31.29 -10.34 -20.93
C THR A 860 30.74 -11.16 -19.77
N VAL A 861 29.71 -11.97 -20.04
CA VAL A 861 29.05 -12.84 -19.05
C VAL A 861 29.62 -14.25 -19.16
N ARG A 862 29.95 -14.87 -18.02
CA ARG A 862 30.47 -16.23 -17.91
C ARG A 862 29.58 -17.09 -17.02
N ALA A 863 28.99 -18.15 -17.57
CA ALA A 863 28.19 -19.09 -16.80
C ALA A 863 29.07 -20.01 -15.93
N LYS A 864 28.67 -20.22 -14.67
CA LYS A 864 29.37 -21.08 -13.69
C LYS A 864 28.69 -22.44 -13.50
N GLY A 865 27.40 -22.53 -13.80
CA GLY A 865 26.64 -23.78 -13.73
C GLY A 865 25.37 -23.71 -14.56
N ASP A 866 24.67 -24.83 -14.60
CA ASP A 866 23.40 -25.01 -15.31
C ASP A 866 22.27 -24.23 -14.66
N GLY A 867 21.29 -23.81 -15.45
CA GLY A 867 20.10 -23.11 -14.98
C GLY A 867 19.78 -21.83 -15.75
N ILE A 868 18.87 -21.02 -15.20
CA ILE A 868 18.45 -19.74 -15.75
C ILE A 868 18.95 -18.62 -14.83
N PHE A 869 19.53 -17.58 -15.43
CA PHE A 869 19.93 -16.35 -14.75
C PHE A 869 19.76 -15.16 -15.68
N CYS A 870 19.66 -13.96 -15.13
CA CYS A 870 19.44 -12.73 -15.88
C CYS A 870 20.63 -11.79 -15.74
N LEU A 871 21.03 -11.15 -16.83
CA LEU A 871 21.83 -9.93 -16.78
C LEU A 871 20.87 -8.74 -16.68
N ARG A 872 20.93 -8.01 -15.58
CA ARG A 872 20.14 -6.80 -15.36
C ARG A 872 21.00 -5.56 -15.59
N ALA A 873 20.43 -4.56 -16.24
CA ALA A 873 21.01 -3.22 -16.37
C ALA A 873 20.09 -2.21 -15.67
N MET A 874 20.66 -1.46 -14.74
CA MET A 874 19.93 -0.51 -13.90
C MET A 874 20.60 0.85 -13.94
N CYS A 875 19.83 1.91 -13.70
CA CYS A 875 20.35 3.27 -13.59
C CYS A 875 19.61 3.99 -12.47
N ARG A 876 20.30 4.85 -11.72
CA ARG A 876 19.66 5.67 -10.69
C ARG A 876 18.94 6.89 -11.25
N ASN A 877 19.29 7.32 -12.48
CA ASN A 877 18.75 8.51 -13.12
C ASN A 877 18.73 9.73 -12.16
N GLY A 878 19.83 9.99 -11.45
CA GLY A 878 19.91 11.11 -10.50
C GLY A 878 19.02 10.98 -9.24
N THR A 879 18.43 9.81 -8.97
CA THR A 879 17.63 9.54 -7.76
C THR A 879 18.39 8.67 -6.74
N GLY A 880 17.82 8.53 -5.54
CA GLY A 880 18.32 7.59 -4.53
C GLY A 880 17.96 6.12 -4.77
N LYS A 881 17.14 5.82 -5.78
CA LYS A 881 16.60 4.49 -6.08
C LYS A 881 17.07 4.00 -7.44
N TYR A 882 17.06 2.69 -7.67
CA TYR A 882 17.37 2.15 -8.99
C TYR A 882 16.12 2.18 -9.86
N HIS A 883 16.31 2.32 -11.16
CA HIS A 883 15.34 1.94 -12.16
C HIS A 883 15.88 0.69 -12.86
N ILE A 884 15.10 -0.38 -12.91
CA ILE A 884 15.44 -1.58 -13.69
C ILE A 884 15.05 -1.30 -15.15
N LEU A 885 16.04 -1.01 -15.99
CA LEU A 885 15.81 -0.57 -17.37
C LEU A 885 15.93 -1.71 -18.38
N SER A 886 16.53 -2.83 -17.99
CA SER A 886 16.68 -4.00 -18.84
C SER A 886 16.93 -5.26 -18.03
N VAL A 887 16.31 -6.36 -18.44
CA VAL A 887 16.53 -7.70 -17.89
C VAL A 887 16.67 -8.65 -19.08
N LEU A 888 17.86 -9.22 -19.27
CA LEU A 888 18.12 -10.18 -20.34
C LEU A 888 18.33 -11.58 -19.74
N PRO A 889 17.37 -12.52 -19.90
CA PRO A 889 17.52 -13.88 -19.41
C PRO A 889 18.48 -14.70 -20.28
N PHE A 890 19.30 -15.53 -19.62
CA PHE A 890 20.21 -16.51 -20.19
C PHE A 890 19.90 -17.90 -19.64
N ARG A 891 20.21 -18.93 -20.43
CA ARG A 891 20.14 -20.34 -20.04
C ARG A 891 21.52 -20.98 -20.16
N ALA A 892 21.90 -21.81 -19.20
CA ALA A 892 23.12 -22.61 -19.23
C ALA A 892 22.82 -24.11 -19.11
N GLU A 893 23.49 -24.91 -19.94
CA GLU A 893 23.32 -26.37 -19.98
C GLU A 893 24.66 -27.10 -20.17
N GLY A 894 24.83 -28.23 -19.49
CA GLY A 894 26.01 -29.09 -19.63
C GLY A 894 27.26 -28.59 -18.88
N LEU A 895 27.11 -27.66 -17.94
CA LEU A 895 28.17 -27.11 -17.09
C LEU A 895 28.22 -27.75 -15.69
N GLY A 896 27.14 -28.43 -15.27
CA GLY A 896 26.98 -28.96 -13.90
C GLY A 896 26.42 -27.92 -12.92
N SER A 897 26.21 -28.29 -11.66
CA SER A 897 25.64 -27.38 -10.66
C SER A 897 26.64 -26.32 -10.21
N ALA A 898 26.21 -25.06 -10.15
CA ALA A 898 26.95 -24.03 -9.43
C ALA A 898 26.94 -24.34 -7.92
N VAL A 899 28.04 -24.01 -7.24
CA VAL A 899 28.13 -24.12 -5.77
C VAL A 899 27.77 -22.79 -5.12
N THR A 900 27.14 -22.85 -3.95
CA THR A 900 26.82 -21.67 -3.13
C THR A 900 27.89 -21.50 -2.05
N ASP A 901 28.46 -20.29 -1.92
CA ASP A 901 29.40 -19.94 -0.85
C ASP A 901 28.62 -19.52 0.42
N PRO A 902 28.58 -20.36 1.47
CA PRO A 902 27.82 -20.07 2.69
C PRO A 902 28.48 -18.99 3.56
N TYR A 903 29.72 -18.58 3.27
CA TYR A 903 30.46 -17.60 4.07
C TYR A 903 30.13 -16.16 3.70
N THR A 904 29.46 -15.97 2.56
CA THR A 904 28.75 -14.74 2.23
C THR A 904 27.27 -14.90 2.59
N PHE A 905 26.55 -13.79 2.73
CA PHE A 905 25.12 -13.86 3.01
C PHE A 905 24.38 -14.49 1.82
N VAL A 906 23.72 -15.62 2.05
CA VAL A 906 22.89 -16.34 1.08
C VAL A 906 21.44 -15.91 1.27
N PRO A 907 20.84 -15.15 0.33
CA PRO A 907 19.44 -14.76 0.43
C PRO A 907 18.51 -15.97 0.47
N GLY A 908 17.47 -15.89 1.30
CA GLY A 908 16.54 -16.99 1.53
C GLY A 908 15.84 -17.41 0.24
N GLY A 909 15.48 -16.47 -0.63
CA GLY A 909 14.80 -16.76 -1.90
C GLY A 909 15.65 -17.51 -2.93
N LEU A 910 16.93 -17.82 -2.64
CA LEU A 910 17.76 -18.72 -3.46
C LEU A 910 17.54 -20.21 -3.16
N TYR A 911 16.54 -20.57 -2.34
CA TYR A 911 16.22 -21.97 -2.09
C TYR A 911 15.98 -22.71 -3.41
N THR A 912 16.46 -23.95 -3.49
CA THR A 912 16.34 -24.77 -4.70
C THR A 912 15.14 -25.71 -4.64
N ARG A 913 14.71 -26.06 -3.42
CA ARG A 913 13.55 -26.93 -3.15
C ARG A 913 12.83 -26.44 -1.89
N ALA A 914 11.51 -26.58 -1.83
CA ALA A 914 10.70 -26.14 -0.71
C ALA A 914 9.44 -26.99 -0.55
N SER A 915 8.75 -26.86 0.59
CA SER A 915 7.38 -27.34 0.73
C SER A 915 6.37 -26.43 0.02
N ASP A 916 5.20 -26.97 -0.34
CA ASP A 916 4.19 -26.29 -1.17
C ASP A 916 3.56 -25.02 -0.54
N ASN A 917 3.80 -24.79 0.75
CA ASN A 917 3.21 -23.71 1.55
C ASN A 917 4.18 -22.55 1.83
N LEU A 918 5.21 -22.36 0.98
CA LEU A 918 6.11 -21.20 1.04
C LEU A 918 5.67 -20.11 0.07
N CYS A 919 5.91 -18.86 0.44
CA CYS A 919 5.90 -17.73 -0.49
C CYS A 919 7.18 -16.90 -0.34
N GLN A 920 7.43 -16.00 -1.30
CA GLN A 920 8.58 -15.10 -1.23
C GLN A 920 8.38 -14.12 -0.07
N GLY A 921 9.38 -14.05 0.82
CA GLY A 921 9.38 -13.11 1.94
C GLY A 921 9.94 -11.74 1.54
N VAL A 922 9.81 -10.77 2.43
CA VAL A 922 10.43 -9.45 2.27
C VAL A 922 11.96 -9.59 2.28
N ASN A 923 12.66 -8.62 1.68
CA ASN A 923 14.12 -8.64 1.47
C ASN A 923 14.62 -9.82 0.63
N LYS A 924 13.82 -10.29 -0.34
CA LYS A 924 14.18 -11.45 -1.18
C LYS A 924 14.41 -12.73 -0.34
N GLY A 925 13.72 -12.82 0.79
CA GLY A 925 13.80 -13.92 1.76
C GLY A 925 12.74 -14.98 1.53
N ILE A 926 12.50 -15.79 2.58
CA ILE A 926 11.49 -16.84 2.64
C ILE A 926 10.39 -16.40 3.60
N CYS A 927 9.13 -16.62 3.22
CA CYS A 927 8.00 -16.59 4.13
C CYS A 927 7.46 -18.01 4.32
N PHE A 928 7.54 -18.50 5.56
CA PHE A 928 7.08 -19.83 5.95
C PHE A 928 5.58 -19.81 6.24
N GLY A 929 4.88 -20.88 5.86
CA GLY A 929 3.41 -20.95 5.93
C GLY A 929 2.86 -21.03 7.35
N PHE A 930 1.68 -20.44 7.58
CA PHE A 930 0.96 -20.52 8.85
C PHE A 930 0.18 -21.85 8.97
N GLY A 931 0.30 -22.54 10.11
CA GLY A 931 -0.56 -23.69 10.46
C GLY A 931 -0.05 -25.09 10.07
N ALA A 932 1.13 -25.21 9.47
CA ALA A 932 1.79 -26.49 9.19
C ALA A 932 3.32 -26.33 9.16
N SER A 933 4.07 -27.43 9.32
CA SER A 933 5.53 -27.42 9.13
C SER A 933 5.86 -27.04 7.69
N SER A 934 6.87 -26.18 7.51
CA SER A 934 7.32 -25.72 6.20
C SER A 934 8.84 -25.62 6.17
N TRP A 935 9.44 -25.89 5.00
CA TRP A 935 10.88 -25.97 4.87
C TRP A 935 11.39 -25.43 3.52
N ALA A 936 12.63 -24.92 3.53
CA ALA A 936 13.36 -24.44 2.37
C ALA A 936 14.78 -25.01 2.35
N ALA A 937 15.14 -25.70 1.27
CA ALA A 937 16.42 -26.36 1.07
C ALA A 937 17.29 -25.65 0.05
N PHE A 938 18.59 -25.64 0.30
CA PHE A 938 19.64 -25.03 -0.51
C PHE A 938 20.63 -26.12 -0.91
N ASP A 939 20.57 -26.53 -2.17
CA ASP A 939 21.48 -27.54 -2.72
C ASP A 939 22.86 -26.97 -3.08
N ASN A 940 23.89 -27.82 -3.02
CA ASN A 940 25.26 -27.49 -3.43
C ASN A 940 25.94 -26.38 -2.61
N VAL A 941 25.67 -26.31 -1.30
CA VAL A 941 26.33 -25.37 -0.39
C VAL A 941 27.73 -25.88 -0.06
N ASP A 942 28.77 -25.14 -0.43
CA ASP A 942 30.18 -25.56 -0.26
C ASP A 942 30.80 -25.00 1.02
N PHE A 943 30.87 -25.85 2.03
CA PHE A 943 31.48 -25.57 3.32
C PHE A 943 33.00 -25.71 3.33
N GLY A 944 33.67 -26.03 2.22
CA GLY A 944 35.14 -26.09 2.14
C GLY A 944 35.82 -26.74 3.36
N SER A 945 36.61 -25.96 4.11
CA SER A 945 37.33 -26.37 5.33
C SER A 945 36.45 -26.46 6.59
N GLY A 946 35.25 -25.90 6.57
CA GLY A 946 34.15 -26.24 7.45
C GLY A 946 33.46 -25.07 8.16
N ALA A 947 32.26 -25.34 8.67
CA ALA A 947 31.49 -24.40 9.50
C ALA A 947 30.63 -25.17 10.52
N ASP A 948 30.41 -24.58 11.69
CA ASP A 948 29.52 -25.11 12.73
C ASP A 948 28.67 -24.01 13.38
N SER A 949 28.61 -22.83 12.76
CA SER A 949 27.89 -21.67 13.26
C SER A 949 27.18 -21.01 12.08
N VAL A 950 25.87 -20.79 12.22
CA VAL A 950 25.04 -20.14 11.19
C VAL A 950 24.25 -19.00 11.81
N THR A 951 24.30 -17.84 11.17
CA THR A 951 23.49 -16.67 11.50
C THR A 951 22.30 -16.59 10.55
N VAL A 952 21.10 -16.48 11.10
CA VAL A 952 19.83 -16.40 10.35
C VAL A 952 19.06 -15.15 10.82
N PRO A 953 18.85 -14.14 9.98
CA PRO A 953 17.95 -13.03 10.26
C PRO A 953 16.48 -13.45 10.17
N ILE A 954 15.77 -13.38 11.29
CA ILE A 954 14.40 -13.89 11.43
C ILE A 954 13.46 -12.74 11.83
N TRP A 955 12.31 -12.65 11.17
CA TRP A 955 11.17 -11.87 11.63
C TRP A 955 10.03 -12.82 12.00
N ALA A 956 9.64 -12.79 13.28
CA ALA A 956 8.51 -13.55 13.78
C ALA A 956 7.61 -12.61 14.59
N ASN A 957 6.36 -12.47 14.17
CA ASN A 957 5.39 -11.58 14.81
C ASN A 957 4.62 -12.31 15.93
N THR A 958 5.36 -12.81 16.93
CA THR A 958 4.78 -13.56 18.04
C THR A 958 5.56 -13.33 19.33
N LEU A 959 4.87 -13.42 20.46
CA LEU A 959 5.47 -13.48 21.79
C LEU A 959 5.82 -14.92 22.20
N ASP A 960 5.32 -15.92 21.48
CA ASP A 960 5.61 -17.32 21.75
C ASP A 960 6.95 -17.74 21.11
N PRO A 961 7.70 -18.66 21.73
CA PRO A 961 8.94 -19.18 21.14
C PRO A 961 8.68 -19.93 19.83
N VAL A 962 9.46 -19.61 18.79
CA VAL A 962 9.40 -20.25 17.47
C VAL A 962 10.45 -21.36 17.38
N LYS A 963 10.06 -22.53 16.89
CA LYS A 963 11.01 -23.63 16.66
C LYS A 963 11.63 -23.52 15.27
N ILE A 964 12.94 -23.73 15.21
CA ILE A 964 13.72 -23.75 13.98
C ILE A 964 14.56 -25.02 13.97
N ARG A 965 14.51 -25.77 12.87
CA ARG A 965 15.31 -26.99 12.66
C ARG A 965 16.20 -26.81 11.45
N PHE A 966 17.42 -27.33 11.57
CA PHE A 966 18.36 -27.37 10.46
C PHE A 966 18.64 -28.82 10.05
N TYR A 967 18.69 -29.08 8.74
CA TYR A 967 18.99 -30.39 8.18
C TYR A 967 20.13 -30.32 7.16
N ASP A 968 20.87 -31.42 7.06
CA ASP A 968 21.72 -31.79 5.93
C ASP A 968 20.93 -32.78 5.07
N GLY A 969 20.31 -32.27 3.99
CA GLY A 969 19.28 -32.93 3.19
C GLY A 969 17.87 -32.39 3.46
N ILE A 970 16.85 -33.07 2.92
CA ILE A 970 15.43 -32.68 3.04
C ILE A 970 14.80 -33.27 4.32
N PRO A 971 13.95 -32.54 5.06
CA PRO A 971 13.24 -33.09 6.22
C PRO A 971 12.53 -34.42 5.91
N GLY A 972 12.72 -35.42 6.77
CA GLY A 972 12.20 -36.78 6.62
C GLY A 972 13.17 -37.78 5.97
N GLU A 973 14.07 -37.32 5.09
CA GLU A 973 15.10 -38.16 4.44
C GLU A 973 16.52 -37.79 4.86
N GLY A 974 16.75 -36.50 5.11
CA GLY A 974 18.01 -35.90 5.50
C GLY A 974 18.31 -36.01 6.99
N ARG A 975 19.55 -35.68 7.34
CA ARG A 975 20.06 -35.74 8.71
C ARG A 975 19.74 -34.44 9.45
N LEU A 976 19.09 -34.53 10.60
CA LEU A 976 18.87 -33.38 11.48
C LEU A 976 20.20 -32.90 12.06
N LEU A 977 20.56 -31.64 11.78
CA LEU A 977 21.73 -30.96 12.33
C LEU A 977 21.42 -30.36 13.71
N GLY A 978 20.20 -29.89 13.95
CA GLY A 978 19.81 -29.40 15.27
C GLY A 978 18.39 -28.84 15.32
N GLU A 979 17.82 -28.81 16.52
CA GLU A 979 16.56 -28.14 16.84
C GLU A 979 16.84 -26.98 17.82
N TYR A 980 16.35 -25.79 17.48
CA TYR A 980 16.62 -24.56 18.18
C TYR A 980 15.32 -23.78 18.44
N THR A 981 15.40 -22.82 19.36
CA THR A 981 14.27 -21.95 19.72
C THR A 981 14.67 -20.50 19.49
N TYR A 982 13.90 -19.79 18.67
CA TYR A 982 13.99 -18.35 18.50
C TYR A 982 12.93 -17.65 19.36
N HIS A 983 13.36 -16.69 20.18
CA HIS A 983 12.46 -15.93 21.05
C HIS A 983 13.00 -14.53 21.31
N LYS A 984 12.63 -13.59 20.44
CA LYS A 984 12.90 -12.16 20.58
C LYS A 984 11.57 -11.41 20.56
N GLN A 985 11.54 -10.25 21.23
CA GLN A 985 10.38 -9.36 21.18
C GLN A 985 10.03 -9.04 19.73
N PRO A 986 8.77 -9.21 19.30
CA PRO A 986 8.36 -8.91 17.94
C PRO A 986 8.49 -7.41 17.68
N GLU A 987 9.09 -7.05 16.56
CA GLU A 987 9.07 -5.70 16.00
C GLU A 987 8.62 -5.83 14.54
N TRP A 988 7.61 -5.05 14.15
CA TRP A 988 6.99 -5.17 12.84
C TRP A 988 8.01 -4.99 11.72
N MET A 989 8.13 -5.98 10.86
CA MET A 989 9.03 -6.00 9.70
C MET A 989 10.53 -5.81 10.00
N VAL A 990 10.97 -6.03 11.25
CA VAL A 990 12.39 -5.98 11.63
C VAL A 990 12.96 -7.39 11.75
N PHE A 991 13.86 -7.74 10.83
CA PHE A 991 14.59 -9.03 10.85
C PHE A 991 15.74 -8.97 11.86
N LYS A 992 15.70 -9.81 12.88
CA LYS A 992 16.72 -9.85 13.93
C LYS A 992 17.64 -11.04 13.69
N PRO A 993 18.97 -10.84 13.50
CA PRO A 993 19.91 -11.93 13.34
C PRO A 993 19.99 -12.78 14.62
N GLU A 994 19.98 -14.10 14.47
CA GLU A 994 20.24 -15.06 15.53
C GLU A 994 21.30 -16.06 15.07
N THR A 995 22.30 -16.33 15.91
CA THR A 995 23.40 -17.25 15.59
C THR A 995 23.20 -18.57 16.31
N PHE A 996 23.17 -19.65 15.55
CA PHE A 996 22.96 -21.01 16.03
C PHE A 996 24.24 -21.82 15.89
N ARG A 997 24.65 -22.52 16.96
CA ARG A 997 25.78 -23.43 16.95
C ARG A 997 25.33 -24.85 16.60
N LEU A 998 25.88 -25.42 15.54
CA LEU A 998 25.67 -26.80 15.13
C LEU A 998 26.47 -27.75 16.05
N PRO A 999 25.96 -28.97 16.31
CA PRO A 999 26.66 -29.97 17.13
C PRO A 999 27.85 -30.62 16.41
N GLU A 1000 27.99 -30.41 15.10
CA GLU A 1000 29.05 -30.94 14.26
C GLU A 1000 29.50 -29.91 13.21
N ILE A 1001 30.70 -30.12 12.66
CA ILE A 1001 31.29 -29.27 11.61
C ILE A 1001 30.90 -29.84 10.24
N LEU A 1002 30.18 -29.06 9.44
CA LEU A 1002 29.92 -29.36 8.03
C LEU A 1002 31.18 -29.10 7.20
N ARG A 1003 31.55 -29.99 6.26
CA ARG A 1003 32.76 -29.87 5.43
C ARG A 1003 32.49 -30.37 4.01
N GLY A 1004 32.91 -29.62 3.00
CA GLY A 1004 32.61 -29.93 1.60
C GLY A 1004 31.19 -29.54 1.21
N ILE A 1005 30.62 -30.20 0.20
CA ILE A 1005 29.35 -29.80 -0.42
C ILE A 1005 28.17 -30.53 0.23
N HIS A 1006 27.17 -29.79 0.69
CA HIS A 1006 25.99 -30.30 1.39
C HIS A 1006 24.69 -29.68 0.86
N THR A 1007 23.55 -30.22 1.32
CA THR A 1007 22.22 -29.61 1.15
C THR A 1007 21.79 -29.03 2.50
N PHE A 1008 21.78 -27.72 2.66
CA PHE A 1008 21.34 -27.10 3.92
C PHE A 1008 19.86 -26.79 3.87
N THR A 1009 19.07 -27.19 4.88
CA THR A 1009 17.63 -26.92 4.93
C THR A 1009 17.23 -26.26 6.24
N ILE A 1010 16.35 -25.24 6.15
CA ILE A 1010 15.69 -24.59 7.28
C ILE A 1010 14.24 -25.04 7.33
N GLU A 1011 13.77 -25.52 8.48
CA GLU A 1011 12.37 -25.89 8.74
C GLU A 1011 11.82 -25.14 9.96
N THR A 1012 10.55 -24.74 9.90
CA THR A 1012 9.79 -24.21 11.05
C THR A 1012 8.33 -24.66 11.03
N ASP A 1013 7.71 -24.74 12.21
CA ASP A 1013 6.29 -25.06 12.42
C ASP A 1013 5.42 -23.82 12.68
N PHE A 1014 6.00 -22.63 12.53
CA PHE A 1014 5.32 -21.35 12.74
C PHE A 1014 5.54 -20.42 11.54
N GLY A 1015 4.52 -19.64 11.18
CA GLY A 1015 4.64 -18.66 10.10
C GLY A 1015 5.55 -17.50 10.50
N CYS A 1016 6.79 -17.53 10.02
CA CYS A 1016 7.80 -16.49 10.19
C CYS A 1016 8.50 -16.21 8.85
N GLN A 1017 9.25 -15.11 8.78
CA GLN A 1017 10.07 -14.79 7.62
C GLN A 1017 11.55 -14.86 7.95
N VAL A 1018 12.35 -15.30 6.98
CA VAL A 1018 13.81 -15.39 7.08
C VAL A 1018 14.43 -14.71 5.87
N SER A 1019 15.31 -13.72 6.09
CA SER A 1019 15.98 -13.03 4.97
C SER A 1019 16.97 -13.92 4.23
N GLY A 1020 17.54 -14.93 4.91
CA GLY A 1020 18.62 -15.78 4.40
C GLY A 1020 19.48 -16.32 5.53
N PHE A 1021 20.69 -16.75 5.21
CA PHE A 1021 21.65 -17.24 6.20
C PHE A 1021 23.10 -16.89 5.83
N GLN A 1022 23.98 -16.92 6.81
CA GLN A 1022 25.43 -16.84 6.63
C GLN A 1022 26.13 -17.73 7.65
N PHE A 1023 27.08 -18.54 7.20
CA PHE A 1023 27.93 -19.34 8.08
C PHE A 1023 29.23 -18.61 8.40
N GLU A 1024 29.77 -18.89 9.58
CA GLU A 1024 31.10 -18.44 9.97
C GLU A 1024 32.16 -19.45 9.50
N ARG A 1025 33.19 -18.97 8.82
CA ARG A 1025 34.31 -19.80 8.38
C ARG A 1025 35.13 -20.25 9.58
N LEU A 1026 35.26 -21.57 9.76
CA LEU A 1026 36.21 -22.12 10.71
C LEU A 1026 37.62 -22.04 10.11
N HIS A 1027 38.39 -21.07 10.58
CA HIS A 1027 39.84 -21.03 10.34
C HIS A 1027 40.50 -22.08 11.21
N ARG A 1028 40.63 -23.30 10.69
CA ARG A 1028 41.28 -24.45 11.35
C ARG A 1028 42.61 -24.04 11.99
N GLU A 1029 43.32 -23.12 11.35
CA GLU A 1029 44.61 -22.57 11.73
C GLU A 1029 44.60 -21.91 13.12
N PHE A 1030 43.55 -21.16 13.45
CA PHE A 1030 43.47 -20.39 14.69
C PHE A 1030 42.60 -21.05 15.77
N THR A 1031 42.18 -22.30 15.54
CA THR A 1031 41.41 -23.10 16.50
C THR A 1031 42.28 -24.13 17.21
N GLU A 1032 41.77 -24.71 18.30
CA GLU A 1032 42.47 -25.78 19.02
C GLU A 1032 42.41 -27.09 18.23
N ASN A 1033 43.57 -27.53 17.74
CA ASN A 1033 43.78 -28.78 17.03
C ASN A 1033 44.27 -29.85 18.01
N CYS A 1034 43.56 -30.97 18.13
CA CYS A 1034 43.96 -32.05 19.04
C CYS A 1034 45.13 -32.83 18.44
N ALA A 1035 46.07 -33.28 19.27
CA ALA A 1035 47.25 -33.97 18.78
C ALA A 1035 46.91 -35.31 18.09
N ALA A 1036 45.84 -35.97 18.54
CA ALA A 1036 45.33 -37.19 17.95
C ALA A 1036 44.73 -37.00 16.55
N ASP A 1037 44.40 -35.77 16.15
CA ASP A 1037 43.84 -35.44 14.84
C ASP A 1037 44.91 -35.35 13.73
N ALA A 1038 46.15 -35.75 14.02
CA ALA A 1038 47.20 -35.82 13.02
C ALA A 1038 46.82 -36.83 11.91
N GLU A 1039 46.90 -36.38 10.65
CA GLU A 1039 46.64 -37.20 9.46
C GLU A 1039 47.55 -38.43 9.42
N ARG A 1040 48.76 -38.29 9.96
CA ARG A 1040 49.73 -39.38 10.06
C ARG A 1040 50.63 -39.20 11.26
N ILE A 1041 50.84 -40.29 12.01
CA ILE A 1041 51.77 -40.35 13.14
C ILE A 1041 52.72 -41.53 12.92
N TYR A 1042 54.03 -41.31 13.03
CA TYR A 1042 55.03 -42.37 12.94
C TYR A 1042 56.28 -42.04 13.76
N GLY A 1043 57.00 -43.06 14.23
CA GLY A 1043 58.21 -42.91 15.04
C GLY A 1043 58.50 -44.10 15.94
N ASP A 1044 59.49 -43.97 16.81
CA ASP A 1044 60.03 -45.11 17.57
C ASP A 1044 59.19 -45.48 18.81
N LYS A 1045 58.44 -44.53 19.40
CA LYS A 1045 57.62 -44.74 20.60
C LYS A 1045 56.54 -43.67 20.79
N PHE A 1046 55.26 -44.02 20.72
CA PHE A 1046 54.10 -43.17 21.06
C PHE A 1046 52.83 -44.02 21.28
N THR A 1047 51.83 -43.47 21.96
CA THR A 1047 50.48 -44.05 22.10
C THR A 1047 49.43 -42.99 21.78
N VAL A 1048 48.41 -43.32 21.00
CA VAL A 1048 47.29 -42.39 20.72
C VAL A 1048 46.13 -42.76 21.62
N GLU A 1049 45.68 -41.82 22.46
CA GLU A 1049 44.61 -42.05 23.45
C GLU A 1049 43.63 -40.88 23.46
N GLY A 1050 42.37 -41.13 23.10
CA GLY A 1050 41.32 -40.10 23.08
C GLY A 1050 41.68 -38.92 22.17
N ARG A 1051 41.90 -37.74 22.76
CA ARG A 1051 42.25 -36.49 22.05
C ARG A 1051 43.75 -36.18 22.04
N GLU A 1052 44.60 -37.05 22.59
CA GLU A 1052 46.02 -36.77 22.81
C GLU A 1052 46.94 -37.90 22.32
N VAL A 1053 48.22 -37.58 22.20
CA VAL A 1053 49.28 -38.52 21.85
C VAL A 1053 50.28 -38.52 23.01
N THR A 1054 50.35 -39.63 23.73
CA THR A 1054 51.10 -39.79 24.97
C THR A 1054 52.35 -40.66 24.78
N GLY A 1055 53.31 -40.51 25.69
CA GLY A 1055 54.56 -41.26 25.68
C GLY A 1055 55.41 -41.02 24.43
N ILE A 1056 55.34 -39.82 23.85
CA ILE A 1056 56.10 -39.42 22.66
C ILE A 1056 57.58 -39.44 22.98
N GLY A 1057 58.26 -40.46 22.46
CA GLY A 1057 59.69 -40.70 22.62
C GLY A 1057 60.51 -40.19 21.43
N ASN A 1058 61.58 -40.92 21.12
CA ASN A 1058 62.53 -40.52 20.08
C ASN A 1058 61.93 -40.62 18.66
N ASN A 1059 62.28 -39.65 17.81
CA ASN A 1059 62.00 -39.62 16.37
C ASN A 1059 60.52 -39.76 15.99
N VAL A 1060 59.62 -39.18 16.80
CA VAL A 1060 58.18 -39.19 16.51
C VAL A 1060 57.81 -37.97 15.70
N VAL A 1061 57.03 -38.16 14.65
CA VAL A 1061 56.49 -37.11 13.79
C VAL A 1061 54.96 -37.21 13.76
N LEU A 1062 54.29 -36.08 14.00
CA LEU A 1062 52.85 -35.92 13.83
C LEU A 1062 52.61 -34.95 12.66
N GLU A 1063 52.02 -35.43 11.57
CA GLU A 1063 51.67 -34.64 10.38
C GLU A 1063 50.21 -34.20 10.44
N PHE A 1064 49.93 -32.89 10.34
CA PHE A 1064 48.59 -32.31 10.45
C PHE A 1064 48.01 -31.81 9.13
N GLY A 1065 48.75 -31.97 8.03
CA GLY A 1065 48.33 -31.52 6.70
C GLY A 1065 48.53 -30.03 6.47
N GLU A 1066 47.77 -29.47 5.53
CA GLU A 1066 47.86 -28.07 5.11
C GLU A 1066 47.01 -27.14 5.98
N PHE A 1067 47.58 -25.99 6.33
CA PHE A 1067 47.00 -24.87 7.09
C PHE A 1067 47.12 -23.61 6.23
N ASP A 1068 46.05 -22.82 6.10
CA ASP A 1068 46.00 -21.63 5.24
C ASP A 1068 46.13 -20.32 6.03
N PHE A 1069 47.32 -19.69 5.95
CA PHE A 1069 47.62 -18.39 6.55
C PHE A 1069 47.64 -17.26 5.51
N SER A 1070 46.85 -17.37 4.43
CA SER A 1070 46.82 -16.37 3.36
C SER A 1070 46.10 -15.09 3.77
N GLU A 1071 45.03 -15.20 4.55
CA GLU A 1071 44.25 -14.04 5.02
C GLU A 1071 44.87 -13.40 6.27
N GLU A 1072 45.47 -14.21 7.16
CA GLU A 1072 45.97 -13.75 8.45
C GLU A 1072 47.20 -14.54 8.89
N GLN A 1073 48.24 -13.84 9.35
CA GLN A 1073 49.51 -14.45 9.75
C GLN A 1073 49.53 -14.72 11.26
N PRO A 1074 49.99 -15.91 11.71
CA PRO A 1074 50.07 -16.23 13.12
C PRO A 1074 51.27 -15.54 13.78
N ALA A 1075 51.05 -14.91 14.93
CA ALA A 1075 52.09 -14.27 15.73
C ALA A 1075 52.75 -15.24 16.72
N TYR A 1076 52.05 -16.29 17.12
CA TYR A 1076 52.56 -17.34 18.01
C TYR A 1076 51.81 -18.66 17.84
N ILE A 1077 52.38 -19.73 18.39
CA ILE A 1077 51.72 -21.02 18.58
C ILE A 1077 51.65 -21.36 20.05
N VAL A 1078 50.49 -21.81 20.50
CA VAL A 1078 50.30 -22.38 21.83
C VAL A 1078 50.31 -23.89 21.70
N ILE A 1079 51.20 -24.56 22.43
CA ILE A 1079 51.26 -26.01 22.55
C ILE A 1079 50.79 -26.37 23.95
N LYS A 1080 49.93 -27.37 24.08
CA LYS A 1080 49.44 -27.92 25.34
C LYS A 1080 49.95 -29.34 25.50
N GLY A 1081 50.70 -29.58 26.58
CA GLY A 1081 51.28 -30.89 26.85
C GLY A 1081 51.83 -31.01 28.25
N ARG A 1082 52.35 -32.18 28.59
CA ARG A 1082 53.07 -32.45 29.85
C ARG A 1082 54.26 -33.35 29.59
N SER A 1083 55.18 -33.40 30.54
CA SER A 1083 56.40 -34.21 30.42
C SER A 1083 57.09 -34.38 31.77
N ALA A 1084 57.67 -35.57 32.00
CA ALA A 1084 58.53 -35.82 33.16
C ALA A 1084 59.92 -35.14 33.03
N LEU A 1085 60.35 -34.81 31.81
CA LEU A 1085 61.55 -34.03 31.55
C LEU A 1085 61.32 -32.53 31.81
N PRO A 1086 62.31 -31.81 32.37
CA PRO A 1086 62.23 -30.38 32.62
C PRO A 1086 62.19 -29.52 31.34
N LEU A 1087 62.60 -30.08 30.20
CA LEU A 1087 62.62 -29.42 28.89
C LEU A 1087 62.44 -30.46 27.77
N ASN A 1088 61.52 -30.22 26.85
CA ASN A 1088 61.42 -30.92 25.56
C ASN A 1088 61.70 -29.96 24.40
N SER A 1089 62.44 -30.43 23.40
CA SER A 1089 62.63 -29.73 22.14
C SER A 1089 61.60 -30.22 21.13
N ILE A 1090 60.56 -29.43 20.88
CA ILE A 1090 59.51 -29.73 19.91
C ILE A 1090 59.81 -28.94 18.64
N HIS A 1091 59.95 -29.62 17.51
CA HIS A 1091 60.20 -28.96 16.22
C HIS A 1091 58.89 -28.83 15.45
N LEU A 1092 58.35 -27.62 15.38
CA LEU A 1092 57.31 -27.29 14.43
C LEU A 1092 57.94 -27.15 13.04
N MET A 1093 57.53 -28.00 12.11
CA MET A 1093 57.99 -28.02 10.73
C MET A 1093 56.91 -27.40 9.85
N LEU A 1094 57.31 -26.44 9.02
CA LEU A 1094 56.51 -25.78 8.01
C LEU A 1094 57.06 -26.20 6.64
N ASP A 1095 56.26 -26.90 5.84
CA ASP A 1095 56.68 -27.50 4.58
C ASP A 1095 57.93 -28.40 4.75
N SER A 1096 58.60 -28.80 3.66
CA SER A 1096 59.74 -29.74 3.73
C SER A 1096 61.06 -29.12 4.19
N GLY A 1097 61.09 -27.94 4.83
CA GLY A 1097 62.35 -27.25 5.10
C GLY A 1097 62.40 -26.12 6.13
N GLU A 1098 61.27 -25.48 6.49
CA GLU A 1098 61.27 -24.42 7.51
C GLU A 1098 60.96 -24.99 8.89
N ARG A 1099 61.74 -24.60 9.91
CA ARG A 1099 61.71 -25.23 11.23
C ARG A 1099 61.72 -24.20 12.34
N VAL A 1100 60.71 -24.24 13.17
CA VAL A 1100 60.63 -23.48 14.42
C VAL A 1100 60.89 -24.42 15.60
N LEU A 1101 61.85 -24.06 16.45
CA LEU A 1101 62.14 -24.80 17.68
C LEU A 1101 61.30 -24.24 18.83
N CYS A 1102 60.42 -25.08 19.38
CA CYS A 1102 59.61 -24.81 20.56
C CYS A 1102 60.23 -25.51 21.77
N GLU A 1103 61.01 -24.77 22.58
CA GLU A 1103 61.58 -25.26 23.84
C GLU A 1103 60.51 -25.35 24.94
N PHE A 1104 59.83 -26.49 25.04
CA PHE A 1104 58.73 -26.70 25.96
C PHE A 1104 59.23 -27.02 27.37
N ARG A 1105 59.15 -26.04 28.28
CA ARG A 1105 59.54 -26.18 29.69
C ARG A 1105 58.33 -26.47 30.57
N THR A 1106 58.37 -27.59 31.29
CA THR A 1106 57.30 -28.02 32.20
C THR A 1106 57.39 -27.36 33.58
N GLU A 1107 58.56 -26.83 33.95
CA GLU A 1107 58.81 -26.18 35.26
C GLU A 1107 58.44 -27.06 36.47
N GLY A 1108 58.45 -28.39 36.30
CA GLY A 1108 58.08 -29.34 37.35
C GLY A 1108 56.58 -29.58 37.52
N ALA A 1109 55.75 -29.14 36.57
CA ALA A 1109 54.32 -29.44 36.56
C ALA A 1109 54.05 -30.91 36.17
N GLU A 1110 53.24 -31.62 36.96
CA GLU A 1110 52.77 -32.98 36.65
C GLU A 1110 51.52 -32.98 35.74
N ASP A 1111 50.80 -31.86 35.68
CA ASP A 1111 49.60 -31.65 34.85
C ASP A 1111 49.94 -31.05 33.47
N TYR A 1112 48.96 -31.09 32.55
CA TYR A 1112 49.05 -30.44 31.24
C TYR A 1112 49.18 -28.92 31.37
N VAL A 1113 50.21 -28.36 30.77
CA VAL A 1113 50.45 -26.91 30.72
C VAL A 1113 50.42 -26.39 29.29
N GLU A 1114 50.06 -25.11 29.14
CA GLU A 1114 50.14 -24.39 27.86
C GLU A 1114 51.42 -23.57 27.82
N ARG A 1115 52.10 -23.58 26.67
CA ARG A 1115 53.28 -22.75 26.39
C ARG A 1115 53.12 -22.10 25.02
N SER A 1116 53.40 -20.80 24.97
CA SER A 1116 53.32 -19.99 23.75
C SER A 1116 54.72 -19.75 23.18
N PHE A 1117 54.86 -19.88 21.87
CA PHE A 1117 56.11 -19.70 21.14
C PHE A 1117 55.88 -18.70 20.00
N GLY A 1118 56.66 -17.63 19.95
CA GLY A 1118 56.55 -16.60 18.91
C GLY A 1118 56.85 -17.15 17.52
N LEU A 1119 56.08 -16.70 16.54
CA LEU A 1119 56.20 -17.03 15.12
C LEU A 1119 56.36 -15.74 14.32
N SER A 1120 57.08 -15.81 13.20
CA SER A 1120 57.27 -14.66 12.31
C SER A 1120 57.43 -15.13 10.87
N GLY A 1121 56.76 -14.46 9.93
CA GLY A 1121 56.94 -14.69 8.49
C GLY A 1121 56.13 -15.85 7.90
N ILE A 1122 55.24 -16.47 8.69
CA ILE A 1122 54.36 -17.53 8.20
C ILE A 1122 53.19 -16.89 7.47
N SER A 1123 53.03 -17.22 6.19
CA SER A 1123 51.94 -16.75 5.33
C SER A 1123 51.66 -17.76 4.23
N GLY A 1124 50.45 -17.71 3.67
CA GLY A 1124 49.99 -18.64 2.64
C GLY A 1124 49.69 -20.03 3.18
N LYS A 1125 49.43 -20.97 2.27
CA LYS A 1125 49.19 -22.39 2.58
C LYS A 1125 50.48 -23.10 2.97
N ARG A 1126 50.51 -23.74 4.15
CA ARG A 1126 51.68 -24.41 4.74
C ARG A 1126 51.33 -25.78 5.28
N LYS A 1127 52.20 -26.77 5.04
CA LYS A 1127 52.07 -28.08 5.69
C LYS A 1127 52.67 -28.05 7.09
N ILE A 1128 51.88 -28.44 8.09
CA ILE A 1128 52.25 -28.43 9.50
C ILE A 1128 52.58 -29.84 9.98
N SER A 1129 53.73 -30.00 10.61
CA SER A 1129 54.03 -31.21 11.38
C SER A 1129 54.87 -30.90 12.62
N PHE A 1130 54.81 -31.77 13.62
CA PHE A 1130 55.61 -31.68 14.84
C PHE A 1130 56.56 -32.85 14.89
N THR A 1131 57.86 -32.56 15.01
CA THR A 1131 58.92 -33.56 15.13
C THR A 1131 59.54 -33.52 16.52
N PHE A 1132 59.61 -34.69 17.15
CA PHE A 1132 60.20 -34.91 18.47
C PHE A 1132 61.51 -35.69 18.28
N LEU A 1133 62.64 -35.06 18.62
CA LEU A 1133 63.98 -35.61 18.39
C LEU A 1133 64.44 -36.55 19.52
N PRO A 1134 65.56 -37.27 19.37
CA PRO A 1134 66.06 -38.15 20.41
C PRO A 1134 66.30 -37.43 21.74
N GLY A 1135 65.73 -37.97 22.82
CA GLY A 1135 65.74 -37.39 24.16
C GLY A 1135 64.41 -36.80 24.62
N SER A 1136 63.36 -36.84 23.79
CA SER A 1136 62.00 -36.42 24.16
C SER A 1136 61.24 -37.45 24.99
N ASP A 1137 60.39 -36.98 25.90
CA ASP A 1137 59.39 -37.75 26.65
C ASP A 1137 58.22 -36.81 26.94
N PHE A 1138 57.24 -36.77 26.02
CA PHE A 1138 56.20 -35.75 26.00
C PHE A 1138 54.81 -36.35 25.77
N ASP A 1139 53.82 -35.83 26.47
CA ASP A 1139 52.41 -36.07 26.18
C ASP A 1139 51.85 -34.82 25.52
N PHE A 1140 51.47 -34.94 24.25
CA PHE A 1140 50.96 -33.83 23.45
C PHE A 1140 49.44 -33.90 23.37
N ARG A 1141 48.75 -32.85 23.85
CA ARG A 1141 47.29 -32.80 23.87
C ARG A 1141 46.71 -32.00 22.72
N SER A 1142 47.16 -30.77 22.53
CA SER A 1142 46.62 -29.89 21.50
C SER A 1142 47.57 -28.75 21.17
N PHE A 1143 47.37 -28.13 20.01
CA PHE A 1143 48.00 -26.86 19.67
C PHE A 1143 47.01 -25.91 19.00
N ARG A 1144 47.30 -24.61 19.03
CA ARG A 1144 46.60 -23.60 18.24
C ARG A 1144 47.55 -22.49 17.83
N PHE A 1145 47.36 -21.93 16.64
CA PHE A 1145 48.02 -20.68 16.29
C PHE A 1145 47.22 -19.50 16.87
N GLY A 1146 47.93 -18.46 17.29
CA GLY A 1146 47.35 -17.25 17.86
C GLY A 1146 47.76 -16.00 17.09
N LYS A 1147 46.89 -14.99 17.18
CA LYS A 1147 47.03 -13.67 16.57
C LYS A 1147 47.78 -12.72 17.49
#